data_AF-A0A8H5N9Z1-F1
#
_entry.id   AF-A0A8H5N9Z1-F1
#
_cell.length_a   1.000
_cell.length_b   1.000
_cell.length_c   1.000
_cell.angle_alpha   90.00
_cell.angle_beta   90.00
_cell.angle_gamma   90.00
#
_symmetry.space_group_name_H-M   'P 1'
#
loop_
_entity.id
_entity.type
_entity.pdbx_description
1 polymer ?
#
loop_
_entity_poly.entity_id
_entity_poly.type
_entity_poly.pdbx_seq_one_letter_code
_entity_poly.pdbx_strand_id
1 'polypeptide(L)'
;MSSLSNLDPEMRRRRYKIVRQKVNMRAMFLVHLGYACYSSQGQLIAPGFTGTTSRTQNKRPSQEDDVEMAGTEDERFNFNTVTEIYPREGYYLGTPDMEDEDPKPPEDDEDHEPPRLARLASLHASHLYPPSVSCLPSEYNQFDQDTIIKTYFDGFNPATPLFSEQDYEYFDTECRECREKGTVSIQRYSIYVMLALSLRNDPKNGYQGDDELFIRKASSYVYNMHHFSLSNEVTLQVLLGTALYFMTTPNLEQAGSVHARAVKLVYRLGLHKWSGDFAQLYPVRLVWIAYIMDRHLSLLTGEPYLMQGHDIASSVTEISYDEGGILRSEDKSKHFEILRFRAELATIQGKIFDLVYSVRASELSSDQRETVADRLDEMLEEWVESIPEAYRGDTLSGFGYVQLRFFKQLRVTYYHCIFSIRQATLRNMEWVKRLLKLGEARNGDDTDAPLLPSNWSGLVTAARRCLDIVSKVDSRDMAFRWSCTHATQAAMAILAANNITLSEHDIHDSTEKDHQRLHIAHGEVSDRLDEDPTGATEEAFNTCGELIIKAPLKMEELPIKPSGIFMQHDFITPEHEQELIHIFENELEWPNRGGRLSLHYGYTFSYKTFGIDEETPFKPFPDWLVPLLPTTEGRPPDQVCLQQYAPGTGIPPHVDTHGPFDQLYSLSLGSPLFMQFANKETGEKIEVDLLPRSMMQMSGDSRLHWTHGIKSRKTDTLPDGTVRLRQTRWSLTYRWLREGAECECGNERLCDTAQRRKGIEREYRWKQYEEDAKAPQS
;
A
#
# COMPACT_ATOMS: atom_id res chain seq x y z
N MET A 1 -4.54 5.20 21.84
CA MET A 1 -4.30 3.74 21.73
C MET A 1 -5.13 2.91 22.74
N SER A 2 -6.36 3.29 23.10
CA SER A 2 -7.17 2.47 24.03
C SER A 2 -8.69 2.48 23.76
N SER A 3 -9.13 2.70 22.51
CA SER A 3 -10.56 2.70 22.16
C SER A 3 -10.93 1.92 20.90
N LEU A 4 -10.01 1.15 20.31
CA LEU A 4 -10.22 0.49 19.01
C LEU A 4 -10.61 -1.01 19.09
N SER A 5 -10.56 -1.63 20.27
CA SER A 5 -10.77 -3.10 20.39
C SER A 5 -12.25 -3.54 20.49
N ASN A 6 -13.22 -2.63 20.64
CA ASN A 6 -14.62 -3.00 20.97
C ASN A 6 -15.66 -2.71 19.87
N LEU A 7 -15.26 -2.48 18.62
CA LEU A 7 -16.23 -2.27 17.54
C LEU A 7 -16.80 -3.60 17.02
N ASP A 8 -18.13 -3.68 17.01
CA ASP A 8 -18.95 -4.73 16.39
C ASP A 8 -18.51 -5.02 14.92
N PRO A 9 -18.34 -6.30 14.52
CA PRO A 9 -18.03 -6.69 13.14
C PRO A 9 -18.87 -6.00 12.05
N GLU A 10 -20.14 -5.69 12.31
CA GLU A 10 -20.99 -4.99 11.33
C GLU A 10 -20.54 -3.53 11.10
N MET A 11 -20.06 -2.86 12.15
CA MET A 11 -19.51 -1.51 12.04
C MET A 11 -18.18 -1.46 11.30
N ARG A 12 -17.31 -2.47 11.47
CA ARG A 12 -16.05 -2.60 10.71
C ARG A 12 -16.31 -2.74 9.21
N ARG A 13 -17.27 -3.61 8.83
CA ARG A 13 -17.73 -3.71 7.42
C ARG A 13 -18.29 -2.39 6.90
N ARG A 14 -19.02 -1.62 7.72
CA ARG A 14 -19.54 -0.31 7.33
C ARG A 14 -18.42 0.71 7.11
N ARG A 15 -17.41 0.76 7.98
CA ARG A 15 -16.25 1.65 7.83
C ARG A 15 -15.45 1.31 6.58
N TYR A 16 -15.19 0.03 6.33
CA TYR A 16 -14.53 -0.39 5.10
C TYR A 16 -15.39 -0.13 3.86
N LYS A 17 -16.72 -0.34 3.94
CA LYS A 17 -17.65 0.08 2.88
C LYS A 17 -17.58 1.59 2.63
N ILE A 18 -17.36 2.43 3.66
CA ILE A 18 -17.19 3.89 3.49
C ILE A 18 -15.86 4.20 2.81
N VAL A 19 -14.75 3.59 3.21
CA VAL A 19 -13.45 3.78 2.52
C VAL A 19 -13.55 3.28 1.08
N ARG A 20 -14.06 2.06 0.86
CA ARG A 20 -14.35 1.49 -0.46
C ARG A 20 -15.34 2.34 -1.25
N GLN A 21 -16.35 2.97 -0.62
CA GLN A 21 -17.25 3.92 -1.27
C GLN A 21 -16.54 5.23 -1.62
N LYS A 22 -15.60 5.73 -0.81
CA LYS A 22 -14.77 6.88 -1.18
C LYS A 22 -13.85 6.53 -2.36
N VAL A 23 -13.31 5.31 -2.40
CA VAL A 23 -12.52 4.81 -3.54
C VAL A 23 -13.43 4.58 -4.77
N ASN A 24 -14.64 4.04 -4.61
CA ASN A 24 -15.62 3.79 -5.68
C ASN A 24 -16.30 5.06 -6.21
N MET A 25 -16.60 6.05 -5.35
CA MET A 25 -17.27 7.30 -5.75
C MET A 25 -16.39 8.11 -6.70
N ARG A 26 -15.06 7.97 -6.60
CA ARG A 26 -14.12 8.55 -7.56
C ARG A 26 -14.11 7.85 -8.92
N ALA A 27 -14.59 6.61 -9.01
CA ALA A 27 -14.63 5.83 -10.25
C ALA A 27 -16.03 5.74 -10.90
N MET A 28 -17.10 6.26 -10.27
CA MET A 28 -18.47 5.87 -10.65
C MET A 28 -19.55 6.97 -10.66
N PHE A 29 -19.25 8.28 -10.75
CA PHE A 29 -20.32 9.30 -10.87
C PHE A 29 -20.14 10.35 -11.96
N LEU A 30 -20.65 9.98 -13.15
CA LEU A 30 -21.46 10.83 -14.01
C LEU A 30 -22.93 10.78 -13.50
N VAL A 31 -23.54 11.97 -13.31
CA VAL A 31 -24.99 12.27 -13.22
C VAL A 31 -25.71 12.26 -11.84
N HIS A 32 -26.01 13.51 -11.40
CA HIS A 32 -27.17 14.09 -10.68
C HIS A 32 -27.34 14.07 -9.14
N LEU A 33 -27.30 15.31 -8.59
CA LEU A 33 -28.23 16.03 -7.67
C LEU A 33 -28.75 15.28 -6.41
N GLY A 34 -28.78 15.83 -5.19
CA GLY A 34 -28.70 17.21 -4.69
C GLY A 34 -29.62 17.34 -3.46
N TYR A 35 -29.22 18.15 -2.47
CA TYR A 35 -29.91 18.60 -1.23
C TYR A 35 -29.95 17.65 -0.01
N ALA A 36 -29.82 18.11 1.24
CA ALA A 36 -29.27 19.31 1.88
C ALA A 36 -29.32 19.12 3.42
N CYS A 37 -28.33 19.68 4.11
CA CYS A 37 -28.31 20.28 5.46
C CYS A 37 -29.12 19.68 6.65
N TYR A 38 -28.45 19.51 7.80
CA TYR A 38 -28.60 20.40 8.96
C TYR A 38 -27.37 20.38 9.87
N SER A 39 -27.07 21.55 10.43
CA SER A 39 -25.84 22.00 11.09
C SER A 39 -25.93 22.01 12.62
N SER A 40 -24.77 21.84 13.28
CA SER A 40 -24.25 22.65 14.41
C SER A 40 -25.00 22.60 15.77
N GLN A 41 -24.44 22.82 16.96
CA GLN A 41 -23.24 23.52 17.42
C GLN A 41 -22.73 22.88 18.73
N GLY A 42 -21.41 22.96 18.96
CA GLY A 42 -20.80 22.92 20.28
C GLY A 42 -19.96 24.19 20.48
N GLN A 43 -20.22 24.94 21.55
CA GLN A 43 -19.48 26.14 21.93
C GLN A 43 -18.39 25.79 22.95
N LEU A 44 -17.16 26.23 22.62
CA LEU A 44 -16.20 27.00 23.44
C LEU A 44 -16.07 26.70 24.95
N ILE A 45 -14.82 26.50 25.40
CA ILE A 45 -14.03 27.43 26.25
C ILE A 45 -12.74 26.71 26.73
N ALA A 46 -11.57 27.32 26.46
CA ALA A 46 -10.33 27.16 27.23
C ALA A 46 -10.15 28.40 28.12
N PRO A 47 -9.44 28.34 29.26
CA PRO A 47 -7.97 28.59 29.29
C PRO A 47 -7.25 27.74 30.37
N GLY A 48 -5.95 27.41 30.32
CA GLY A 48 -4.74 28.26 30.27
C GLY A 48 -4.04 28.22 31.65
N PHE A 49 -2.70 28.10 31.71
CA PHE A 49 -1.74 28.43 32.82
C PHE A 49 -0.39 27.74 32.52
N THR A 50 0.56 28.40 31.83
CA THR A 50 1.77 29.11 32.32
C THR A 50 2.80 28.28 33.10
N GLY A 51 4.07 28.37 32.68
CA GLY A 51 5.22 27.78 33.37
C GLY A 51 6.56 28.07 32.67
N THR A 52 7.21 29.14 33.12
CA THR A 52 8.48 29.77 32.69
C THR A 52 9.76 28.93 32.73
N THR A 53 10.53 29.05 31.65
CA THR A 53 12.00 29.28 31.51
C THR A 53 12.98 28.99 32.67
N SER A 54 14.08 28.28 32.36
CA SER A 54 15.43 28.73 32.74
C SER A 54 16.50 28.23 31.75
N ARG A 55 17.48 29.10 31.46
CA ARG A 55 18.56 28.98 30.50
C ARG A 55 19.87 29.09 31.28
N THR A 56 20.84 28.21 31.05
CA THR A 56 22.24 28.44 31.44
C THR A 56 23.19 27.94 30.35
N GLN A 57 24.05 28.86 29.91
CA GLN A 57 25.16 28.68 28.96
C GLN A 57 26.44 28.21 29.68
N ASN A 58 27.32 27.55 28.92
CA ASN A 58 28.80 27.59 28.93
C ASN A 58 29.33 26.19 28.50
N LYS A 59 30.41 25.97 27.75
CA LYS A 59 31.52 26.76 27.19
C LYS A 59 32.23 25.83 26.18
N ARG A 60 32.78 26.37 25.09
CA ARG A 60 33.85 25.70 24.30
C ARG A 60 35.21 25.93 24.96
N PRO A 61 36.21 25.10 24.61
CA PRO A 61 37.43 25.68 24.09
C PRO A 61 37.97 24.98 22.82
N SER A 62 38.78 25.76 22.10
CA SER A 62 39.56 25.52 20.89
C SER A 62 40.81 24.67 21.11
N GLN A 63 41.26 23.93 20.08
CA GLN A 63 42.60 24.10 19.47
C GLN A 63 42.75 23.26 18.20
N GLU A 64 43.37 23.87 17.20
CA GLU A 64 43.87 23.31 15.95
C GLU A 64 45.08 22.42 16.23
N ASP A 65 45.16 21.26 15.57
CA ASP A 65 46.41 20.56 15.28
C ASP A 65 46.29 19.94 13.89
N ASP A 66 47.07 20.48 12.95
CA ASP A 66 47.35 19.93 11.63
C ASP A 66 48.21 18.67 11.80
N VAL A 67 47.74 17.53 11.29
CA VAL A 67 48.59 16.36 11.03
C VAL A 67 48.27 15.77 9.66
N GLU A 68 49.35 15.54 8.92
CA GLU A 68 49.47 15.14 7.53
C GLU A 68 48.63 13.92 7.11
N MET A 69 48.15 14.01 5.87
CA MET A 69 47.54 12.95 5.07
C MET A 69 48.53 11.79 4.87
N ALA A 70 48.31 10.67 5.54
CA ALA A 70 48.86 9.38 5.18
C ALA A 70 47.71 8.48 4.71
N GLY A 71 47.75 8.08 3.43
CA GLY A 71 46.78 7.16 2.85
C GLY A 71 46.79 5.82 3.57
N THR A 72 45.60 5.38 3.98
CA THR A 72 45.35 4.02 4.42
C THR A 72 44.40 3.38 3.41
N GLU A 73 44.87 2.27 2.85
CA GLU A 73 44.16 1.38 1.95
C GLU A 73 42.80 0.97 2.52
N ASP A 74 41.78 0.90 1.66
CA ASP A 74 40.45 0.37 1.98
C ASP A 74 40.57 -1.05 2.57
N GLU A 75 40.35 -1.19 3.88
CA GLU A 75 40.11 -2.50 4.48
C GLU A 75 38.76 -3.03 3.97
N ARG A 76 38.80 -4.05 3.11
CA ARG A 76 37.63 -4.83 2.73
C ARG A 76 36.96 -5.40 3.98
N PHE A 77 35.74 -4.95 4.25
CA PHE A 77 34.87 -5.51 5.27
C PHE A 77 34.64 -7.01 5.01
N ASN A 78 35.12 -7.86 5.92
CA ASN A 78 35.02 -9.31 5.78
C ASN A 78 33.66 -9.81 6.30
N PHE A 79 32.77 -10.12 5.36
CA PHE A 79 31.39 -10.55 5.61
C PHE A 79 31.25 -11.92 6.31
N ASN A 80 32.34 -12.67 6.51
CA ASN A 80 32.32 -13.99 7.15
C ASN A 80 32.56 -13.98 8.68
N THR A 81 32.75 -12.81 9.31
CA THR A 81 33.20 -12.72 10.73
C THR A 81 32.12 -12.29 11.73
N VAL A 82 30.84 -12.28 11.36
CA VAL A 82 29.76 -11.84 12.26
C VAL A 82 29.34 -12.94 13.26
N THR A 83 30.28 -13.45 14.07
CA THR A 83 29.98 -14.26 15.28
C THR A 83 31.15 -14.35 16.27
N GLU A 84 31.93 -13.29 16.48
CA GLU A 84 32.81 -13.23 17.66
C GLU A 84 32.23 -12.31 18.74
N ILE A 85 31.63 -12.94 19.77
CA ILE A 85 31.18 -12.28 21.00
C ILE A 85 32.36 -12.28 21.99
N TYR A 86 32.86 -11.10 22.35
CA TYR A 86 33.75 -10.94 23.50
C TYR A 86 32.93 -11.02 24.81
N PRO A 87 33.28 -11.88 25.77
CA PRO A 87 32.59 -11.93 27.05
C PRO A 87 33.04 -10.76 27.93
N ARG A 88 32.08 -10.03 28.51
CA ARG A 88 32.31 -9.19 29.70
C ARG A 88 31.46 -9.71 30.85
N GLU A 89 32.17 -10.09 31.91
CA GLU A 89 31.74 -10.25 33.31
C GLU A 89 30.83 -9.06 33.70
N GLY A 90 29.75 -9.17 34.47
CA GLY A 90 29.40 -10.06 35.56
C GLY A 90 28.78 -9.15 36.63
N TYR A 91 27.46 -9.21 36.84
CA TYR A 91 26.80 -8.58 37.99
C TYR A 91 25.72 -9.51 38.55
N TYR A 92 26.01 -10.01 39.76
CA TYR A 92 25.10 -10.66 40.69
C TYR A 92 24.22 -9.61 41.37
N LEU A 93 22.94 -9.95 41.56
CA LEU A 93 21.98 -9.51 42.61
C LEU A 93 20.72 -10.34 42.32
N GLY A 94 20.27 -11.32 43.11
CA GLY A 94 19.98 -11.30 44.54
C GLY A 94 18.46 -11.54 44.69
N THR A 95 18.06 -12.77 45.01
CA THR A 95 16.68 -13.16 45.36
C THR A 95 16.26 -12.55 46.70
N PRO A 96 14.95 -12.36 46.94
CA PRO A 96 14.33 -13.17 48.01
C PRO A 96 12.87 -13.64 47.77
N ASP A 97 12.61 -14.87 48.24
CA ASP A 97 11.47 -15.41 49.03
C ASP A 97 10.05 -14.82 48.78
N MET A 98 9.11 -15.62 48.24
CA MET A 98 8.17 -16.54 48.94
C MET A 98 7.18 -15.82 49.88
N GLU A 99 5.90 -15.84 49.52
CA GLU A 99 4.82 -16.24 50.45
C GLU A 99 3.52 -16.57 49.68
N ASP A 100 2.95 -17.71 50.06
CA ASP A 100 1.72 -18.34 49.59
C ASP A 100 0.47 -17.54 50.00
N GLU A 101 -0.61 -17.60 49.20
CA GLU A 101 -1.97 -17.79 49.72
C GLU A 101 -2.98 -18.16 48.61
N ASP A 102 -3.69 -19.26 48.86
CA ASP A 102 -4.95 -19.70 48.25
C ASP A 102 -5.66 -20.50 49.37
N PRO A 103 -7.00 -20.78 49.40
CA PRO A 103 -8.01 -20.59 48.35
C PRO A 103 -9.44 -20.17 48.85
N LYS A 104 -10.38 -19.86 47.93
CA LYS A 104 -11.71 -20.55 47.72
C LYS A 104 -12.84 -19.72 47.04
N PRO A 105 -13.81 -20.40 46.36
CA PRO A 105 -14.85 -19.88 45.44
C PRO A 105 -16.19 -19.57 46.20
N PRO A 106 -17.35 -19.14 45.62
CA PRO A 106 -18.05 -19.49 44.34
C PRO A 106 -18.58 -18.23 43.60
N GLU A 107 -19.45 -18.18 42.58
CA GLU A 107 -20.57 -19.00 42.07
C GLU A 107 -21.02 -18.38 40.72
N ASP A 108 -21.58 -19.22 39.84
CA ASP A 108 -22.53 -19.00 38.74
C ASP A 108 -22.77 -17.59 38.13
N ASP A 109 -22.67 -17.51 36.80
CA ASP A 109 -23.68 -16.84 35.99
C ASP A 109 -23.79 -17.47 34.59
N GLU A 110 -25.05 -17.69 34.20
CA GLU A 110 -25.55 -18.42 33.05
C GLU A 110 -25.33 -17.70 31.70
N ASP A 111 -25.33 -18.52 30.65
CA ASP A 111 -25.88 -18.28 29.30
C ASP A 111 -25.48 -17.01 28.54
N HIS A 112 -24.58 -17.17 27.56
CA HIS A 112 -24.73 -16.53 26.24
C HIS A 112 -24.07 -17.38 25.13
N GLU A 113 -24.91 -18.17 24.45
CA GLU A 113 -24.61 -18.78 23.15
C GLU A 113 -24.70 -17.69 22.05
N PRO A 114 -23.67 -17.48 21.19
CA PRO A 114 -23.78 -16.55 20.07
C PRO A 114 -24.32 -17.24 18.79
N PRO A 115 -25.00 -16.50 17.91
CA PRO A 115 -25.89 -17.06 16.89
C PRO A 115 -25.11 -17.57 15.67
N ARG A 116 -24.89 -18.89 15.56
CA ARG A 116 -24.36 -19.53 14.33
C ARG A 116 -25.04 -20.86 13.96
N LEU A 117 -26.31 -21.06 14.30
CA LEU A 117 -27.05 -22.29 13.96
C LEU A 117 -28.09 -22.16 12.82
N ALA A 118 -28.30 -20.97 12.26
CA ALA A 118 -29.34 -20.77 11.23
C ALA A 118 -28.91 -21.08 9.78
N ARG A 119 -27.67 -21.52 9.52
CA ARG A 119 -27.19 -21.90 8.16
C ARG A 119 -26.93 -23.39 7.95
N LEU A 120 -27.12 -24.23 8.96
CA LEU A 120 -26.90 -25.68 8.86
C LEU A 120 -28.12 -26.46 8.33
N ALA A 121 -29.28 -25.82 8.16
CA ALA A 121 -30.52 -26.51 7.79
C ALA A 121 -30.73 -26.69 6.27
N SER A 122 -29.90 -26.12 5.38
CA SER A 122 -30.19 -26.11 3.93
C SER A 122 -29.25 -26.95 3.05
N LEU A 123 -28.43 -27.85 3.60
CA LEU A 123 -27.55 -28.74 2.81
C LEU A 123 -27.70 -30.24 3.12
N HIS A 124 -28.71 -30.65 3.89
CA HIS A 124 -28.98 -32.05 4.25
C HIS A 124 -29.56 -32.93 3.13
N ALA A 125 -29.36 -32.59 1.86
CA ALA A 125 -29.85 -33.37 0.74
C ALA A 125 -28.75 -33.59 -0.29
N SER A 126 -27.86 -34.56 -0.01
CA SER A 126 -27.25 -35.52 -0.96
C SER A 126 -25.79 -35.84 -0.63
N HIS A 127 -25.53 -36.71 0.36
CA HIS A 127 -24.35 -37.59 0.42
C HIS A 127 -24.57 -38.64 1.51
N LEU A 128 -25.29 -39.71 1.18
CA LEU A 128 -25.31 -40.93 1.99
C LEU A 128 -24.07 -41.75 1.64
N TYR A 129 -22.94 -41.46 2.28
CA TYR A 129 -21.83 -42.40 2.39
C TYR A 129 -22.01 -43.23 3.67
N PRO A 130 -21.64 -44.53 3.68
CA PRO A 130 -21.61 -45.30 4.91
C PRO A 130 -20.72 -44.59 5.94
N PRO A 131 -21.01 -44.67 7.25
CA PRO A 131 -20.15 -44.07 8.25
C PRO A 131 -18.75 -44.66 8.09
N SER A 132 -17.77 -43.83 7.72
CA SER A 132 -16.38 -44.27 7.77
C SER A 132 -16.07 -44.67 9.21
N VAL A 133 -15.24 -45.69 9.39
CA VAL A 133 -14.73 -46.08 10.70
C VAL A 133 -13.68 -45.05 11.13
N SER A 134 -14.08 -43.79 11.22
CA SER A 134 -13.19 -42.66 11.47
C SER A 134 -12.60 -42.76 12.88
N CYS A 135 -11.35 -42.34 13.02
CA CYS A 135 -10.74 -42.17 14.34
C CYS A 135 -11.34 -40.99 15.12
N LEU A 136 -12.06 -40.10 14.40
CA LEU A 136 -12.75 -38.96 14.97
C LEU A 136 -13.88 -39.41 15.90
N PRO A 137 -14.13 -38.68 17.00
CA PRO A 137 -15.33 -38.85 17.81
C PRO A 137 -16.62 -38.81 16.98
N SER A 138 -17.68 -39.48 17.44
CA SER A 138 -18.94 -39.61 16.70
C SER A 138 -19.61 -38.27 16.36
N GLU A 139 -19.31 -37.22 17.13
CA GLU A 139 -19.77 -35.85 16.86
C GLU A 139 -19.23 -35.27 15.54
N TYR A 140 -18.20 -35.88 14.93
CA TYR A 140 -17.61 -35.47 13.65
C TYR A 140 -17.99 -36.40 12.48
N ASN A 141 -18.97 -37.29 12.65
CA ASN A 141 -19.38 -38.24 11.59
C ASN A 141 -19.88 -37.57 10.29
N GLN A 142 -20.16 -36.27 10.32
CA GLN A 142 -20.52 -35.47 9.14
C GLN A 142 -19.33 -35.17 8.20
N PHE A 143 -18.10 -35.37 8.67
CA PHE A 143 -16.88 -35.13 7.89
C PHE A 143 -16.37 -36.44 7.28
N ASP A 144 -16.13 -36.44 5.97
CA ASP A 144 -15.43 -37.53 5.30
C ASP A 144 -13.91 -37.38 5.52
N GLN A 145 -13.43 -37.92 6.65
CA GLN A 145 -12.03 -37.86 7.07
C GLN A 145 -11.09 -38.31 5.95
N ASP A 146 -11.37 -39.45 5.31
CA ASP A 146 -10.45 -40.04 4.33
C ASP A 146 -10.36 -39.18 3.06
N THR A 147 -11.47 -38.58 2.60
CA THR A 147 -11.47 -37.66 1.46
C THR A 147 -10.71 -36.36 1.79
N ILE A 148 -10.90 -35.80 2.98
CA ILE A 148 -10.20 -34.57 3.40
C ILE A 148 -8.70 -34.83 3.57
N ILE A 149 -8.32 -35.96 4.14
CA ILE A 149 -6.91 -36.36 4.32
C ILE A 149 -6.25 -36.67 2.97
N LYS A 150 -6.96 -37.32 2.05
CA LYS A 150 -6.46 -37.48 0.68
C LYS A 150 -6.20 -36.12 0.02
N THR A 151 -7.13 -35.17 0.19
CA THR A 151 -6.96 -33.79 -0.30
C THR A 151 -5.76 -33.09 0.34
N TYR A 152 -5.44 -33.39 1.60
CA TYR A 152 -4.24 -32.89 2.27
C TYR A 152 -2.95 -33.38 1.59
N PHE A 153 -2.86 -34.68 1.33
CA PHE A 153 -1.68 -35.33 0.71
C PHE A 153 -1.52 -35.01 -0.77
N ASP A 154 -2.63 -34.89 -1.52
CA ASP A 154 -2.61 -34.42 -2.92
C ASP A 154 -2.36 -32.90 -3.00
N GLY A 155 -2.63 -32.18 -1.90
CA GLY A 155 -2.83 -30.74 -1.86
C GLY A 155 -1.70 -29.95 -1.23
N PHE A 156 -1.73 -29.86 0.11
CA PHE A 156 -0.84 -29.03 0.91
C PHE A 156 0.51 -29.71 1.19
N ASN A 157 0.48 -31.01 1.49
CA ASN A 157 1.66 -31.77 1.90
C ASN A 157 2.81 -31.77 0.87
N PRO A 158 2.58 -31.84 -0.45
CA PRO A 158 3.69 -31.84 -1.41
C PRO A 158 4.57 -30.59 -1.33
N ALA A 159 3.99 -29.42 -0.97
CA ALA A 159 4.73 -28.17 -0.84
C ALA A 159 5.26 -27.90 0.57
N THR A 160 4.57 -28.41 1.59
CA THR A 160 4.98 -28.33 2.99
C THR A 160 4.81 -29.71 3.60
N PRO A 161 5.77 -30.62 3.36
CA PRO A 161 5.65 -32.02 3.75
C PRO A 161 5.81 -32.12 5.26
N LEU A 162 4.70 -32.05 5.98
CA LEU A 162 4.68 -32.04 7.45
C LEU A 162 4.38 -33.44 8.01
N PHE A 163 3.57 -34.21 7.28
CA PHE A 163 3.17 -35.59 7.59
C PHE A 163 3.53 -36.53 6.43
N SER A 164 3.70 -37.83 6.70
CA SER A 164 3.74 -38.88 5.67
C SER A 164 2.40 -39.63 5.62
N GLU A 165 2.10 -40.31 4.51
CA GLU A 165 0.92 -41.20 4.47
C GLU A 165 1.04 -42.34 5.50
N GLN A 166 2.26 -42.84 5.72
CA GLN A 166 2.56 -43.84 6.76
C GLN A 166 2.29 -43.30 8.17
N ASP A 167 2.60 -42.02 8.43
CA ASP A 167 2.26 -41.36 9.69
C ASP A 167 0.75 -41.39 9.90
N TYR A 168 -0.03 -41.04 8.87
CA TYR A 168 -1.49 -41.04 8.97
C TYR A 168 -2.05 -42.43 9.25
N GLU A 169 -1.58 -43.46 8.55
CA GLU A 169 -2.02 -44.85 8.79
C GLU A 169 -1.74 -45.29 10.24
N TYR A 170 -0.54 -44.97 10.75
CA TYR A 170 -0.15 -45.24 12.12
C TYR A 170 -1.02 -44.44 13.11
N PHE A 171 -1.20 -43.14 12.88
CA PHE A 171 -1.98 -42.25 13.74
C PHE A 171 -3.44 -42.67 13.82
N ASP A 172 -4.05 -43.00 12.68
CA ASP A 172 -5.44 -43.43 12.61
C ASP A 172 -5.66 -44.76 13.34
N THR A 173 -4.74 -45.71 13.18
CA THR A 173 -4.73 -47.00 13.91
C THR A 173 -4.65 -46.79 15.42
N GLU A 174 -3.66 -46.04 15.90
CA GLU A 174 -3.50 -45.73 17.33
C GLU A 174 -4.74 -45.03 17.91
N CYS A 175 -5.34 -44.11 17.14
CA CYS A 175 -6.52 -43.41 17.58
C CYS A 175 -7.75 -44.33 17.69
N ARG A 176 -7.92 -45.29 16.76
CA ARG A 176 -8.98 -46.31 16.83
C ARG A 176 -8.79 -47.21 18.03
N GLU A 177 -7.57 -47.70 18.26
CA GLU A 177 -7.27 -48.53 19.44
C GLU A 177 -7.53 -47.80 20.76
N CYS A 178 -7.07 -46.55 20.87
CA CYS A 178 -7.33 -45.75 22.06
C CYS A 178 -8.82 -45.53 22.29
N ARG A 179 -9.60 -45.31 21.22
CA ARG A 179 -11.06 -45.15 21.28
C ARG A 179 -11.75 -46.42 21.79
N GLU A 180 -11.36 -47.59 21.30
CA GLU A 180 -11.87 -48.88 21.79
C GLU A 180 -11.56 -49.09 23.28
N LYS A 181 -10.39 -48.62 23.73
CA LYS A 181 -9.95 -48.67 25.14
C LYS A 181 -10.55 -47.55 26.01
N GLY A 182 -11.34 -46.62 25.46
CA GLY A 182 -11.90 -45.48 26.19
C GLY A 182 -10.88 -44.40 26.59
N THR A 183 -9.74 -44.33 25.89
CA THR A 183 -8.62 -43.40 26.13
C THR A 183 -8.45 -42.41 24.95
N VAL A 184 -7.59 -41.40 25.12
CA VAL A 184 -7.31 -40.39 24.08
C VAL A 184 -5.86 -40.49 23.63
N SER A 185 -5.66 -40.69 22.33
CA SER A 185 -4.35 -40.70 21.68
C SER A 185 -3.87 -39.27 21.36
N ILE A 186 -2.58 -39.01 21.53
CA ILE A 186 -1.92 -37.75 21.12
C ILE A 186 -1.92 -37.59 19.59
N GLN A 187 -1.82 -38.69 18.86
CA GLN A 187 -1.80 -38.71 17.39
C GLN A 187 -3.08 -38.11 16.79
N ARG A 188 -4.18 -38.10 17.54
CA ARG A 188 -5.44 -37.45 17.15
C ARG A 188 -5.26 -35.95 16.83
N TYR A 189 -4.36 -35.27 17.54
CA TYR A 189 -4.10 -33.85 17.31
C TYR A 189 -3.38 -33.61 15.98
N SER A 190 -2.53 -34.55 15.52
CA SER A 190 -1.94 -34.49 14.18
C SER A 190 -3.03 -34.61 13.11
N ILE A 191 -4.01 -35.50 13.30
CA ILE A 191 -5.14 -35.66 12.37
C ILE A 191 -5.98 -34.37 12.33
N TYR A 192 -6.27 -33.74 13.47
CA TYR A 192 -6.94 -32.44 13.49
C TYR A 192 -6.17 -31.35 12.73
N VAL A 193 -4.83 -31.32 12.85
CA VAL A 193 -3.99 -30.40 12.08
C VAL A 193 -4.07 -30.69 10.57
N MET A 194 -4.00 -31.96 10.16
CA MET A 194 -4.15 -32.33 8.74
C MET A 194 -5.51 -31.88 8.18
N LEU A 195 -6.60 -32.14 8.91
CA LEU A 195 -7.95 -31.73 8.53
C LEU A 195 -8.05 -30.20 8.42
N ALA A 196 -7.58 -29.46 9.43
CA ALA A 196 -7.61 -28.00 9.44
C ALA A 196 -6.81 -27.41 8.27
N LEU A 197 -5.58 -27.88 8.03
CA LEU A 197 -4.75 -27.40 6.94
C LEU A 197 -5.36 -27.74 5.58
N SER A 198 -5.95 -28.92 5.41
CA SER A 198 -6.62 -29.34 4.18
C SER A 198 -7.79 -28.42 3.86
N LEU A 199 -8.71 -28.27 4.81
CA LEU A 199 -9.94 -27.47 4.65
C LEU A 199 -9.62 -25.98 4.45
N ARG A 200 -8.62 -25.44 5.15
CA ARG A 200 -8.17 -24.03 5.01
C ARG A 200 -7.61 -23.74 3.63
N ASN A 201 -6.91 -24.71 3.05
CA ASN A 201 -6.20 -24.55 1.78
C ASN A 201 -7.00 -25.00 0.55
N ASP A 202 -8.25 -25.45 0.72
CA ASP A 202 -9.15 -25.78 -0.40
C ASP A 202 -10.13 -24.62 -0.65
N PRO A 203 -10.00 -23.86 -1.75
CA PRO A 203 -10.92 -22.78 -2.08
C PRO A 203 -12.35 -23.25 -2.39
N LYS A 204 -12.52 -24.55 -2.67
CA LYS A 204 -13.82 -25.19 -2.93
C LYS A 204 -14.36 -25.93 -1.71
N ASN A 205 -13.76 -25.71 -0.54
CA ASN A 205 -14.18 -26.33 0.70
C ASN A 205 -15.70 -26.14 0.93
N GLY A 206 -16.44 -27.26 0.96
CA GLY A 206 -17.88 -27.30 1.22
C GLY A 206 -18.26 -27.16 2.70
N TYR A 207 -17.26 -27.09 3.59
CA TYR A 207 -17.35 -27.09 5.05
C TYR A 207 -16.79 -25.76 5.61
N GLN A 208 -17.42 -24.64 5.24
CA GLN A 208 -16.91 -23.30 5.55
C GLN A 208 -16.93 -23.02 7.06
N GLY A 209 -15.75 -22.73 7.64
CA GLY A 209 -15.57 -22.47 9.08
C GLY A 209 -15.28 -23.72 9.92
N ASP A 210 -15.27 -24.91 9.32
CA ASP A 210 -14.98 -26.17 10.03
C ASP A 210 -13.47 -26.42 10.22
N ASP A 211 -12.62 -25.71 9.49
CA ASP A 211 -11.17 -25.68 9.73
C ASP A 211 -10.84 -25.06 11.11
N GLU A 212 -11.56 -24.01 11.52
CA GLU A 212 -11.44 -23.38 12.84
C GLU A 212 -11.81 -24.36 13.97
N LEU A 213 -12.78 -25.25 13.73
CA LEU A 213 -13.19 -26.28 14.70
C LEU A 213 -12.02 -27.22 15.02
N PHE A 214 -11.38 -27.76 13.97
CA PHE A 214 -10.26 -28.69 14.13
C PHE A 214 -9.02 -28.01 14.69
N ILE A 215 -8.66 -26.81 14.20
CA ILE A 215 -7.49 -26.12 14.71
C ILE A 215 -7.64 -25.71 16.17
N ARG A 216 -8.85 -25.38 16.64
CA ARG A 216 -9.12 -25.09 18.05
C ARG A 216 -8.88 -26.32 18.92
N LYS A 217 -9.22 -27.52 18.44
CA LYS A 217 -8.95 -28.79 19.13
C LYS A 217 -7.46 -29.13 19.15
N ALA A 218 -6.73 -28.87 18.06
CA ALA A 218 -5.27 -28.99 18.04
C ALA A 218 -4.59 -27.98 18.99
N SER A 219 -5.08 -26.74 19.00
CA SER A 219 -4.55 -25.65 19.82
C SER A 219 -4.78 -25.89 21.32
N SER A 220 -5.91 -26.50 21.72
CA SER A 220 -6.13 -26.82 23.14
C SER A 220 -5.09 -27.80 23.69
N TYR A 221 -4.64 -28.75 22.86
CA TYR A 221 -3.50 -29.61 23.22
C TYR A 221 -2.22 -28.79 23.39
N VAL A 222 -1.93 -27.88 22.44
CA VAL A 222 -0.77 -27.00 22.52
C VAL A 222 -0.78 -26.16 23.80
N TYR A 223 -1.90 -25.52 24.16
CA TYR A 223 -1.98 -24.67 25.35
C TYR A 223 -1.94 -25.44 26.66
N ASN A 224 -2.49 -26.65 26.71
CA ASN A 224 -2.56 -27.45 27.94
C ASN A 224 -1.30 -28.30 28.24
N MET A 225 -0.19 -28.14 27.50
CA MET A 225 1.05 -28.91 27.69
C MET A 225 1.85 -28.58 28.97
N HIS A 226 1.19 -28.24 30.09
CA HIS A 226 1.87 -27.90 31.36
C HIS A 226 2.35 -29.11 32.17
N HIS A 227 2.06 -30.34 31.75
CA HIS A 227 2.53 -31.55 32.41
C HIS A 227 3.61 -32.27 31.59
N PHE A 228 4.72 -32.58 32.29
CA PHE A 228 5.90 -33.31 31.86
C PHE A 228 5.69 -34.37 30.75
N SER A 229 6.70 -34.50 29.87
CA SER A 229 7.03 -35.72 29.09
C SER A 229 6.51 -35.88 27.63
N LEU A 230 6.35 -34.83 26.84
CA LEU A 230 6.06 -34.98 25.39
C LEU A 230 7.11 -34.27 24.53
N SER A 231 8.39 -34.63 24.73
CA SER A 231 9.46 -34.29 23.78
C SER A 231 9.51 -35.36 22.69
N ASN A 232 8.55 -35.33 21.78
CA ASN A 232 8.51 -36.26 20.65
C ASN A 232 8.19 -35.52 19.34
N GLU A 233 8.34 -36.24 18.24
CA GLU A 233 8.14 -35.71 16.88
C GLU A 233 6.67 -35.36 16.60
N VAL A 234 5.71 -36.12 17.13
CA VAL A 234 4.27 -35.85 16.97
C VAL A 234 3.92 -34.47 17.53
N THR A 235 4.40 -34.14 18.73
CA THR A 235 4.20 -32.82 19.33
C THR A 235 4.84 -31.71 18.47
N LEU A 236 6.01 -31.94 17.88
CA LEU A 236 6.65 -30.99 16.98
C LEU A 236 5.79 -30.76 15.73
N GLN A 237 5.27 -31.82 15.11
CA GLN A 237 4.41 -31.70 13.94
C GLN A 237 3.11 -30.96 14.25
N VAL A 238 2.49 -31.22 15.42
CA VAL A 238 1.29 -30.49 15.86
C VAL A 238 1.59 -29.00 16.04
N LEU A 239 2.71 -28.64 16.69
CA LEU A 239 3.12 -27.25 16.86
C LEU A 239 3.37 -26.56 15.51
N LEU A 240 4.17 -27.18 14.64
CA LEU A 240 4.49 -26.62 13.31
C LEU A 240 3.24 -26.47 12.46
N GLY A 241 2.37 -27.48 12.40
CA GLY A 241 1.13 -27.41 11.63
C GLY A 241 0.14 -26.39 12.20
N THR A 242 0.09 -26.22 13.52
CA THR A 242 -0.72 -25.17 14.15
C THR A 242 -0.21 -23.78 13.79
N ALA A 243 1.10 -23.55 13.86
CA ALA A 243 1.70 -22.29 13.45
C ALA A 243 1.52 -22.02 11.94
N LEU A 244 1.65 -23.04 11.08
CA LEU A 244 1.37 -22.93 9.64
C LEU A 244 -0.07 -22.52 9.36
N TYR A 245 -1.04 -23.05 10.12
CA TYR A 245 -2.43 -22.63 9.99
C TYR A 245 -2.56 -21.12 10.31
N PHE A 246 -2.04 -20.65 11.45
CA PHE A 246 -2.15 -19.24 11.84
C PHE A 246 -1.40 -18.28 10.91
N MET A 247 -0.34 -18.71 10.22
CA MET A 247 0.30 -17.93 9.14
C MET A 247 -0.64 -17.68 7.94
N THR A 248 -1.75 -18.39 7.86
CA THR A 248 -2.78 -18.22 6.83
C THR A 248 -4.02 -17.51 7.37
N THR A 249 -3.93 -16.85 8.52
CA THR A 249 -5.00 -16.06 9.15
C THR A 249 -4.43 -14.69 9.59
N PRO A 250 -5.23 -13.76 10.14
CA PRO A 250 -4.68 -12.51 10.68
C PRO A 250 -3.88 -12.69 11.98
N ASN A 251 -3.88 -13.89 12.59
CA ASN A 251 -3.32 -14.12 13.92
C ASN A 251 -1.81 -14.47 13.89
N LEU A 252 -0.99 -13.62 13.28
CA LEU A 252 0.46 -13.86 13.17
C LEU A 252 1.18 -13.93 14.54
N GLU A 253 0.69 -13.22 15.56
CA GLU A 253 1.22 -13.33 16.93
C GLU A 253 1.03 -14.75 17.50
N GLN A 254 -0.13 -15.37 17.24
CA GLN A 254 -0.36 -16.76 17.65
C GLN A 254 0.54 -17.71 16.87
N ALA A 255 0.76 -17.45 15.57
CA ALA A 255 1.71 -18.21 14.78
C ALA A 255 3.13 -18.14 15.37
N GLY A 256 3.61 -16.94 15.71
CA GLY A 256 4.92 -16.71 16.34
C GLY A 256 5.07 -17.41 17.69
N SER A 257 4.08 -17.29 18.58
CA SER A 257 4.09 -17.93 19.91
C SER A 257 4.14 -19.46 19.82
N VAL A 258 3.31 -20.07 18.98
CA VAL A 258 3.32 -21.53 18.77
C VAL A 258 4.62 -21.97 18.10
N HIS A 259 5.10 -21.21 17.13
CA HIS A 259 6.36 -21.48 16.44
C HIS A 259 7.56 -21.44 17.39
N ALA A 260 7.63 -20.49 18.31
CA ALA A 260 8.71 -20.41 19.30
C ALA A 260 8.84 -21.68 20.15
N ARG A 261 7.70 -22.30 20.49
CA ARG A 261 7.66 -23.58 21.21
C ARG A 261 8.14 -24.73 20.32
N ALA A 262 7.79 -24.71 19.03
CA ALA A 262 8.28 -25.67 18.04
C ALA A 262 9.80 -25.59 17.92
N VAL A 263 10.37 -24.39 17.81
CA VAL A 263 11.83 -24.16 17.74
C VAL A 263 12.53 -24.73 18.97
N LYS A 264 12.03 -24.44 20.19
CA LYS A 264 12.60 -25.04 21.41
C LYS A 264 12.53 -26.57 21.41
N LEU A 265 11.49 -27.16 20.81
CA LEU A 265 11.37 -28.59 20.69
C LEU A 265 12.32 -29.19 19.63
N VAL A 266 12.55 -28.51 18.49
CA VAL A 266 13.59 -28.87 17.51
C VAL A 266 14.96 -29.00 18.18
N TYR A 267 15.33 -28.02 19.03
CA TYR A 267 16.59 -28.06 19.76
C TYR A 267 16.61 -29.17 20.81
N ARG A 268 15.53 -29.35 21.56
CA ARG A 268 15.44 -30.39 22.61
C ARG A 268 15.51 -31.81 22.05
N LEU A 269 14.94 -32.04 20.87
CA LEU A 269 15.01 -33.33 20.17
C LEU A 269 16.36 -33.57 19.48
N GLY A 270 17.23 -32.56 19.38
CA GLY A 270 18.53 -32.68 18.73
C GLY A 270 18.49 -32.76 17.20
N LEU A 271 17.34 -32.50 16.57
CA LEU A 271 17.15 -32.67 15.12
C LEU A 271 18.05 -31.73 14.28
N HIS A 272 18.36 -30.54 14.80
CA HIS A 272 19.27 -29.57 14.19
C HIS A 272 20.69 -30.11 13.95
N LYS A 273 21.10 -31.17 14.66
CA LYS A 273 22.45 -31.75 14.55
C LYS A 273 22.58 -32.81 13.46
N TRP A 274 21.48 -33.19 12.82
CA TRP A 274 21.47 -34.26 11.82
C TRP A 274 21.95 -33.74 10.46
N SER A 275 22.86 -34.46 9.80
CA SER A 275 23.50 -34.11 8.52
C SER A 275 23.94 -35.37 7.74
N GLY A 276 24.42 -35.22 6.50
CA GLY A 276 24.89 -36.33 5.67
C GLY A 276 23.77 -37.31 5.31
N ASP A 277 24.00 -38.62 5.47
CA ASP A 277 22.98 -39.66 5.18
C ASP A 277 21.71 -39.47 6.03
N PHE A 278 21.83 -38.89 7.22
CA PHE A 278 20.69 -38.57 8.08
C PHE A 278 19.92 -37.32 7.62
N ALA A 279 20.48 -36.48 6.74
CA ALA A 279 19.83 -35.28 6.22
C ALA A 279 18.62 -35.59 5.31
N GLN A 280 18.62 -36.76 4.69
CA GLN A 280 17.51 -37.27 3.89
C GLN A 280 16.39 -37.86 4.75
N LEU A 281 16.58 -37.97 6.07
CA LEU A 281 15.56 -38.48 6.96
C LEU A 281 14.46 -37.46 7.20
N TYR A 282 13.28 -38.02 7.35
CA TYR A 282 12.04 -37.32 7.64
C TYR A 282 12.13 -36.24 8.75
N PRO A 283 12.86 -36.42 9.87
CA PRO A 283 12.92 -35.39 10.91
C PRO A 283 13.72 -34.13 10.53
N VAL A 284 14.67 -34.21 9.59
CA VAL A 284 15.46 -33.04 9.14
C VAL A 284 14.59 -32.06 8.36
N ARG A 285 13.60 -32.57 7.65
CA ARG A 285 12.57 -31.77 6.97
C ARG A 285 11.75 -30.91 7.93
N LEU A 286 11.46 -31.41 9.14
CA LEU A 286 10.77 -30.61 10.16
C LEU A 286 11.64 -29.43 10.62
N VAL A 287 12.96 -29.59 10.67
CA VAL A 287 13.92 -28.51 10.93
C VAL A 287 13.84 -27.45 9.85
N TRP A 288 13.79 -27.85 8.56
CA TRP A 288 13.71 -26.90 7.45
C TRP A 288 12.34 -26.22 7.33
N ILE A 289 11.24 -26.91 7.65
CA ILE A 289 9.92 -26.27 7.76
C ILE A 289 9.95 -25.21 8.86
N ALA A 290 10.51 -25.53 10.03
CA ALA A 290 10.70 -24.57 11.10
C ALA A 290 11.58 -23.39 10.65
N TYR A 291 12.72 -23.67 10.01
CA TYR A 291 13.67 -22.68 9.47
C TYR A 291 13.00 -21.68 8.52
N ILE A 292 12.17 -22.17 7.59
CA ILE A 292 11.44 -21.34 6.62
C ILE A 292 10.41 -20.47 7.35
N MET A 293 9.64 -21.07 8.25
CA MET A 293 8.60 -20.35 9.00
C MET A 293 9.19 -19.24 9.87
N ASP A 294 10.28 -19.51 10.58
CA ASP A 294 10.94 -18.59 11.50
C ASP A 294 11.34 -17.28 10.80
N ARG A 295 11.93 -17.38 9.60
CA ARG A 295 12.44 -16.24 8.83
C ARG A 295 11.31 -15.50 8.14
N HIS A 296 10.32 -16.23 7.67
CA HIS A 296 9.13 -15.63 7.10
C HIS A 296 8.34 -14.85 8.16
N LEU A 297 8.08 -15.45 9.33
CA LEU A 297 7.42 -14.78 10.45
C LEU A 297 8.22 -13.55 10.89
N SER A 298 9.55 -13.65 11.01
CA SER A 298 10.41 -12.54 11.39
C SER A 298 10.28 -11.33 10.46
N LEU A 299 10.19 -11.52 9.14
CA LEU A 299 9.95 -10.42 8.22
C LEU A 299 8.50 -9.89 8.27
N LEU A 300 7.51 -10.74 8.53
CA LEU A 300 6.10 -10.34 8.60
C LEU A 300 5.79 -9.56 9.89
N THR A 301 6.21 -10.07 11.04
CA THR A 301 5.93 -9.46 12.37
C THR A 301 6.97 -8.42 12.75
N GLY A 302 8.17 -8.53 12.19
CA GLY A 302 9.29 -7.69 12.56
C GLY A 302 10.04 -8.12 13.80
N GLU A 303 9.67 -9.25 14.39
CA GLU A 303 10.36 -9.87 15.52
C GLU A 303 11.62 -10.61 15.05
N PRO A 304 12.69 -10.70 15.87
CA PRO A 304 13.85 -11.50 15.54
C PRO A 304 13.51 -12.98 15.37
N TYR A 305 14.08 -13.61 14.35
CA TYR A 305 14.02 -15.06 14.20
C TYR A 305 14.77 -15.78 15.33
N LEU A 306 14.37 -17.01 15.64
CA LEU A 306 14.84 -17.76 16.81
C LEU A 306 15.94 -18.77 16.47
N MET A 307 15.93 -19.33 15.27
CA MET A 307 16.86 -20.38 14.82
C MET A 307 18.12 -19.78 14.21
N GLN A 308 19.26 -20.03 14.86
CA GLN A 308 20.56 -19.60 14.36
C GLN A 308 21.05 -20.53 13.26
N GLY A 309 21.46 -19.97 12.12
CA GLY A 309 21.92 -20.76 10.97
C GLY A 309 23.14 -21.63 11.27
N HIS A 310 24.06 -21.14 12.12
CA HIS A 310 25.27 -21.88 12.51
C HIS A 310 25.00 -23.05 13.46
N ASP A 311 23.79 -23.18 14.00
CA ASP A 311 23.41 -24.33 14.83
C ASP A 311 22.88 -25.51 13.99
N ILE A 312 22.67 -25.33 12.69
CA ILE A 312 22.02 -26.33 11.83
C ILE A 312 23.11 -27.05 11.03
N ALA A 313 23.23 -28.35 11.27
CA ALA A 313 24.27 -29.17 10.67
C ALA A 313 24.00 -29.52 9.20
N SER A 314 22.72 -29.67 8.81
CA SER A 314 22.37 -29.95 7.41
C SER A 314 22.40 -28.69 6.56
N SER A 315 22.77 -28.86 5.29
CA SER A 315 22.74 -27.82 4.27
C SER A 315 21.46 -27.86 3.44
N VAL A 316 21.11 -26.74 2.81
CA VAL A 316 19.92 -26.65 1.96
C VAL A 316 19.98 -27.63 0.78
N THR A 317 21.18 -27.92 0.28
CA THR A 317 21.42 -28.88 -0.81
C THR A 317 21.17 -30.34 -0.42
N GLU A 318 21.15 -30.64 0.89
CA GLU A 318 20.84 -31.98 1.39
C GLU A 318 19.32 -32.21 1.54
N ILE A 319 18.49 -31.19 1.29
CA ILE A 319 17.03 -31.32 1.21
C ILE A 319 16.66 -31.97 -0.13
N SER A 320 16.87 -33.29 -0.27
CA SER A 320 16.37 -34.05 -1.42
C SER A 320 15.66 -35.32 -0.94
N TYR A 321 14.38 -35.44 -1.29
CA TYR A 321 13.54 -36.58 -0.93
C TYR A 321 12.47 -36.83 -1.99
N ASP A 322 12.33 -38.08 -2.43
CA ASP A 322 11.44 -38.44 -3.54
C ASP A 322 9.94 -38.30 -3.23
N GLU A 323 9.55 -38.34 -1.95
CA GLU A 323 8.15 -38.41 -1.50
C GLU A 323 7.61 -37.12 -0.82
N GLY A 324 8.34 -35.99 -0.85
CA GLY A 324 7.85 -34.74 -0.25
C GLY A 324 8.72 -33.51 -0.54
N GLY A 325 8.11 -32.32 -0.59
CA GLY A 325 8.82 -31.07 -0.91
C GLY A 325 9.04 -30.87 -2.42
N ILE A 326 8.34 -31.65 -3.24
CA ILE A 326 8.39 -31.64 -4.69
C ILE A 326 6.97 -31.44 -5.25
N LEU A 327 6.78 -30.43 -6.09
CA LEU A 327 5.56 -30.28 -6.89
C LEU A 327 5.73 -31.04 -8.19
N ARG A 328 4.73 -31.85 -8.56
CA ARG A 328 4.73 -32.63 -9.81
C ARG A 328 3.60 -32.16 -10.73
N SER A 329 3.83 -32.25 -12.05
CA SER A 329 2.77 -32.05 -13.05
C SER A 329 1.74 -33.19 -12.98
N GLU A 330 0.57 -32.99 -13.56
CA GLU A 330 -0.53 -33.97 -13.57
C GLU A 330 -0.12 -35.30 -14.23
N ASP A 331 0.72 -35.24 -15.27
CA ASP A 331 1.31 -36.39 -15.95
C ASP A 331 2.59 -36.93 -15.27
N LYS A 332 3.01 -36.31 -14.15
CA LYS A 332 4.23 -36.59 -13.39
C LYS A 332 5.54 -36.47 -14.17
N SER A 333 5.53 -35.90 -15.38
CA SER A 333 6.72 -35.75 -16.23
C SER A 333 7.65 -34.63 -15.79
N LYS A 334 7.10 -33.59 -15.14
CA LYS A 334 7.83 -32.44 -14.60
C LYS A 334 7.78 -32.45 -13.08
N HIS A 335 8.86 -32.00 -12.46
CA HIS A 335 8.95 -31.85 -11.01
C HIS A 335 9.73 -30.59 -10.62
N PHE A 336 9.38 -30.01 -9.47
CA PHE A 336 10.00 -28.80 -8.92
C PHE A 336 10.21 -28.91 -7.41
N GLU A 337 11.46 -28.80 -6.95
CA GLU A 337 11.89 -28.93 -5.55
C GLU A 337 11.51 -27.69 -4.71
N ILE A 338 10.21 -27.45 -4.53
CA ILE A 338 9.72 -26.22 -3.91
C ILE A 338 10.24 -25.99 -2.49
N LEU A 339 10.42 -27.04 -1.69
CA LEU A 339 10.89 -26.89 -0.31
C LEU A 339 12.31 -26.35 -0.27
N ARG A 340 13.18 -26.85 -1.16
CA ARG A 340 14.56 -26.37 -1.32
C ARG A 340 14.57 -24.89 -1.67
N PHE A 341 13.87 -24.47 -2.73
CA PHE A 341 13.85 -23.05 -3.14
C PHE A 341 13.25 -22.13 -2.06
N ARG A 342 12.29 -22.62 -1.27
CA ARG A 342 11.79 -21.89 -0.09
C ARG A 342 12.85 -21.75 1.01
N ALA A 343 13.65 -22.79 1.27
CA ALA A 343 14.74 -22.74 2.24
C ALA A 343 15.89 -21.81 1.80
N GLU A 344 16.23 -21.82 0.51
CA GLU A 344 17.19 -20.88 -0.07
C GLU A 344 16.70 -19.44 0.08
N LEU A 345 15.46 -19.14 -0.31
CA LEU A 345 14.85 -17.82 -0.13
C LEU A 345 14.77 -17.42 1.34
N ALA A 346 14.42 -18.33 2.24
CA ALA A 346 14.38 -18.08 3.69
C ALA A 346 15.76 -17.68 4.27
N THR A 347 16.85 -18.19 3.68
CA THR A 347 18.20 -17.78 4.05
C THR A 347 18.47 -16.32 3.66
N ILE A 348 17.95 -15.87 2.52
CA ILE A 348 17.99 -14.46 2.10
C ILE A 348 17.09 -13.62 3.02
N GLN A 349 15.90 -14.10 3.37
CA GLN A 349 15.00 -13.42 4.32
C GLN A 349 15.67 -13.15 5.67
N GLY A 350 16.44 -14.11 6.21
CA GLY A 350 17.22 -13.91 7.43
C GLY A 350 18.26 -12.80 7.29
N LYS A 351 18.98 -12.77 6.17
CA LYS A 351 19.95 -11.69 5.88
C LYS A 351 19.30 -10.33 5.70
N ILE A 352 18.12 -10.26 5.08
CA ILE A 352 17.33 -9.02 5.02
C ILE A 352 17.01 -8.54 6.43
N PHE A 353 16.56 -9.44 7.32
CA PHE A 353 16.31 -9.05 8.71
C PHE A 353 17.57 -8.51 9.39
N ASP A 354 18.68 -9.24 9.33
CA ASP A 354 19.93 -8.89 10.00
C ASP A 354 20.50 -7.56 9.50
N LEU A 355 20.43 -7.30 8.20
CA LEU A 355 21.10 -6.18 7.56
C LEU A 355 20.21 -4.95 7.31
N VAL A 356 18.88 -5.09 7.42
CA VAL A 356 17.92 -4.01 7.18
C VAL A 356 17.10 -3.65 8.42
N TYR A 357 16.68 -4.64 9.21
CA TYR A 357 15.73 -4.44 10.31
C TYR A 357 16.31 -4.60 11.72
N SER A 358 17.51 -5.18 11.85
CA SER A 358 18.13 -5.37 13.16
C SER A 358 18.55 -4.02 13.79
N VAL A 359 18.79 -4.03 15.11
CA VAL A 359 19.34 -2.86 15.81
C VAL A 359 20.68 -2.44 15.19
N ARG A 360 21.52 -3.41 14.81
CA ARG A 360 22.82 -3.14 14.15
C ARG A 360 22.62 -2.47 12.79
N ALA A 361 21.60 -2.87 12.03
CA ALA A 361 21.27 -2.24 10.75
C ALA A 361 20.88 -0.76 10.92
N SER A 362 20.27 -0.39 12.04
CA SER A 362 19.90 1.01 12.31
C SER A 362 21.10 1.94 12.49
N GLU A 363 22.27 1.38 12.86
CA GLU A 363 23.53 2.11 13.04
C GLU A 363 24.28 2.36 11.72
N LEU A 364 23.88 1.70 10.63
CA LEU A 364 24.51 1.86 9.32
C LEU A 364 24.25 3.27 8.75
N SER A 365 25.29 3.85 8.14
CA SER A 365 25.21 5.08 7.34
C SER A 365 24.37 4.89 6.07
N SER A 366 23.96 5.98 5.42
CA SER A 366 23.18 5.92 4.17
C SER A 366 23.89 5.13 3.07
N ASP A 367 25.19 5.34 2.88
CA ASP A 367 25.97 4.67 1.84
C ASP A 367 26.16 3.17 2.13
N GLN A 368 26.33 2.82 3.41
CA GLN A 368 26.38 1.43 3.85
C GLN A 368 25.05 0.71 3.65
N ARG A 369 23.91 1.39 3.91
CA ARG A 369 22.58 0.83 3.66
C ARG A 369 22.35 0.57 2.17
N GLU A 370 22.81 1.45 1.29
CA GLU A 370 22.72 1.24 -0.15
C GLU A 370 23.59 0.06 -0.61
N THR A 371 24.84 -0.01 -0.12
CA THR A 371 25.73 -1.15 -0.41
C THR A 371 25.13 -2.48 0.05
N VAL A 372 24.47 -2.49 1.22
CA VAL A 372 23.73 -3.64 1.73
C VAL A 372 22.54 -3.98 0.81
N ALA A 373 21.79 -2.99 0.36
CA ALA A 373 20.65 -3.19 -0.52
C ALA A 373 21.07 -3.81 -1.86
N ASP A 374 22.12 -3.30 -2.49
CA ASP A 374 22.68 -3.84 -3.73
C ASP A 374 23.11 -5.29 -3.59
N ARG A 375 23.79 -5.63 -2.48
CA ARG A 375 24.21 -7.01 -2.22
C ARG A 375 23.03 -7.95 -1.99
N LEU A 376 21.96 -7.48 -1.34
CA LEU A 376 20.76 -8.27 -1.12
C LEU A 376 19.97 -8.47 -2.42
N ASP A 377 19.94 -7.48 -3.30
CA ASP A 377 19.35 -7.61 -4.64
C ASP A 377 20.12 -8.63 -5.48
N GLU A 378 21.47 -8.55 -5.51
CA GLU A 378 22.32 -9.52 -6.21
C GLU A 378 22.03 -10.95 -5.73
N MET A 379 21.91 -11.15 -4.41
CA MET A 379 21.55 -12.44 -3.82
C MET A 379 20.17 -12.94 -4.26
N LEU A 380 19.18 -12.05 -4.41
CA LEU A 380 17.86 -12.41 -4.92
C LEU A 380 17.89 -12.75 -6.40
N GLU A 381 18.69 -12.04 -7.20
CA GLU A 381 18.90 -12.31 -8.62
C GLU A 381 19.58 -13.67 -8.83
N GLU A 382 20.68 -13.94 -8.12
CA GLU A 382 21.34 -15.25 -8.11
C GLU A 382 20.37 -16.39 -7.76
N TRP A 383 19.49 -16.16 -6.78
CA TRP A 383 18.46 -17.13 -6.42
C TRP A 383 17.44 -17.35 -7.55
N VAL A 384 16.97 -16.30 -8.22
CA VAL A 384 16.07 -16.43 -9.39
C VAL A 384 16.75 -17.16 -10.54
N GLU A 385 18.03 -16.88 -10.78
CA GLU A 385 18.83 -17.56 -11.80
C GLU A 385 19.05 -19.04 -11.48
N SER A 386 19.10 -19.42 -10.21
CA SER A 386 19.18 -20.83 -9.80
C SER A 386 17.91 -21.64 -10.12
N ILE A 387 16.74 -20.97 -10.23
CA ILE A 387 15.48 -21.62 -10.60
C ILE A 387 15.57 -22.05 -12.08
N PRO A 388 15.23 -23.30 -12.45
CA PRO A 388 15.27 -23.73 -13.85
C PRO A 388 14.37 -22.87 -14.74
N GLU A 389 14.83 -22.54 -15.95
CA GLU A 389 14.16 -21.61 -16.87
C GLU A 389 12.68 -21.96 -17.12
N ALA A 390 12.37 -23.25 -17.23
CA ALA A 390 11.01 -23.77 -17.41
C ALA A 390 10.03 -23.37 -16.27
N TYR A 391 10.54 -22.97 -15.10
CA TYR A 391 9.76 -22.60 -13.92
C TYR A 391 9.80 -21.10 -13.58
N ARG A 392 10.54 -20.28 -14.34
CA ARG A 392 10.67 -18.83 -14.09
C ARG A 392 9.46 -18.02 -14.56
N GLY A 393 8.75 -18.47 -15.60
CA GLY A 393 7.65 -17.71 -16.24
C GLY A 393 6.30 -17.75 -15.51
N ASP A 394 5.41 -16.78 -15.77
CA ASP A 394 4.11 -16.61 -15.09
C ASP A 394 3.07 -17.72 -15.28
N THR A 395 3.27 -18.57 -16.28
CA THR A 395 2.33 -19.65 -16.61
C THR A 395 3.08 -20.97 -16.69
N LEU A 396 2.76 -21.90 -15.79
CA LEU A 396 3.35 -23.25 -15.81
C LEU A 396 2.33 -24.22 -16.38
N SER A 397 2.63 -24.79 -17.54
CA SER A 397 1.78 -25.78 -18.20
C SER A 397 1.93 -27.17 -17.59
N GLY A 398 0.79 -27.85 -17.39
CA GLY A 398 0.73 -29.22 -16.87
C GLY A 398 0.67 -29.33 -15.35
N PHE A 399 0.66 -28.22 -14.60
CA PHE A 399 0.43 -28.23 -13.16
C PHE A 399 -1.03 -27.88 -12.84
N GLY A 400 -1.62 -28.60 -11.90
CA GLY A 400 -2.97 -28.32 -11.42
C GLY A 400 -3.05 -27.02 -10.61
N TYR A 401 -4.28 -26.56 -10.37
CA TYR A 401 -4.56 -25.31 -9.62
C TYR A 401 -3.84 -25.26 -8.27
N VAL A 402 -3.90 -26.37 -7.53
CA VAL A 402 -3.34 -26.55 -6.19
C VAL A 402 -1.82 -26.34 -6.18
N GLN A 403 -1.09 -26.90 -7.16
CA GLN A 403 0.35 -26.75 -7.26
C GLN A 403 0.73 -25.33 -7.71
N LEU A 404 0.00 -24.78 -8.69
CA LEU A 404 0.19 -23.42 -9.19
C LEU A 404 0.06 -22.37 -8.07
N ARG A 405 -0.81 -22.61 -7.07
CA ARG A 405 -0.97 -21.71 -5.93
C ARG A 405 0.34 -21.52 -5.16
N PHE A 406 1.12 -22.58 -4.98
CA PHE A 406 2.38 -22.52 -4.22
C PHE A 406 3.52 -21.88 -5.01
N PHE A 407 3.55 -22.05 -6.33
CA PHE A 407 4.45 -21.27 -7.19
C PHE A 407 4.18 -19.78 -7.07
N LYS A 408 2.89 -19.39 -7.09
CA LYS A 408 2.49 -17.99 -6.88
C LYS A 408 2.89 -17.50 -5.50
N GLN A 409 2.70 -18.31 -4.44
CA GLN A 409 3.06 -17.95 -3.07
C GLN A 409 4.58 -17.73 -2.92
N LEU A 410 5.40 -18.61 -3.52
CA LEU A 410 6.86 -18.46 -3.55
C LEU A 410 7.26 -17.13 -4.20
N ARG A 411 6.63 -16.77 -5.33
CA ARG A 411 6.90 -15.51 -6.03
C ARG A 411 6.45 -14.28 -5.26
N VAL A 412 5.28 -14.33 -4.63
CA VAL A 412 4.83 -13.22 -3.77
C VAL A 412 5.78 -13.04 -2.59
N THR A 413 6.30 -14.14 -2.03
CA THR A 413 7.35 -14.08 -0.98
C THR A 413 8.63 -13.45 -1.49
N TYR A 414 9.05 -13.78 -2.72
CA TYR A 414 10.18 -13.12 -3.40
C TYR A 414 9.96 -11.61 -3.58
N TYR A 415 8.78 -11.19 -4.07
CA TYR A 415 8.47 -9.76 -4.19
C TYR A 415 8.45 -9.06 -2.83
N HIS A 416 7.96 -9.72 -1.78
CA HIS A 416 8.04 -9.19 -0.42
C HIS A 416 9.49 -8.95 0.01
N CYS A 417 10.43 -9.82 -0.38
CA CYS A 417 11.85 -9.61 -0.12
C CYS A 417 12.36 -8.34 -0.82
N ILE A 418 12.04 -8.14 -2.10
CA ILE A 418 12.39 -6.92 -2.86
C ILE A 418 11.88 -5.67 -2.13
N PHE A 419 10.61 -5.67 -1.72
CA PHE A 419 10.01 -4.53 -1.02
C PHE A 419 10.68 -4.28 0.34
N SER A 420 11.07 -5.36 1.02
CA SER A 420 11.68 -5.30 2.35
C SER A 420 13.10 -4.76 2.34
N ILE A 421 13.91 -5.09 1.31
CA ILE A 421 15.32 -4.62 1.18
C ILE A 421 15.40 -3.10 1.29
N ARG A 422 14.49 -2.39 0.61
CA ARG A 422 14.42 -0.93 0.60
C ARG A 422 13.41 -0.34 1.57
N GLN A 423 12.87 -1.17 2.47
CA GLN A 423 11.85 -0.79 3.45
C GLN A 423 10.63 -0.09 2.81
N ALA A 424 10.30 -0.42 1.56
CA ALA A 424 9.16 0.08 0.80
C ALA A 424 7.88 -0.68 1.21
N THR A 425 7.59 -0.65 2.51
CA THR A 425 6.52 -1.41 3.16
C THR A 425 5.77 -0.50 4.13
N LEU A 426 4.55 -0.86 4.51
CA LEU A 426 3.78 -0.09 5.49
C LEU A 426 4.42 -0.05 6.89
N ARG A 427 5.36 -0.96 7.18
CA ARG A 427 6.11 -0.95 8.45
C ARG A 427 6.98 0.30 8.58
N ASN A 428 7.43 0.88 7.47
CA ASN A 428 8.15 2.15 7.46
C ASN A 428 7.16 3.32 7.61
N MET A 429 6.67 3.51 8.84
CA MET A 429 5.68 4.54 9.15
C MET A 429 6.19 5.96 8.88
N GLU A 430 7.50 6.18 8.89
CA GLU A 430 8.08 7.47 8.52
C GLU A 430 7.88 7.75 7.03
N TRP A 431 8.25 6.80 6.17
CA TRP A 431 8.02 6.91 4.73
C TRP A 431 6.53 7.10 4.39
N VAL A 432 5.64 6.31 5.01
CA VAL A 432 4.19 6.43 4.82
C VAL A 432 3.66 7.80 5.24
N LYS A 433 4.09 8.32 6.40
CA LYS A 433 3.68 9.66 6.86
C LYS A 433 4.16 10.76 5.91
N ARG A 434 5.39 10.65 5.39
CA ARG A 434 5.92 11.61 4.42
C ARG A 434 5.11 11.60 3.12
N LEU A 435 4.72 10.43 2.61
CA LEU A 435 3.83 10.32 1.47
C LEU A 435 2.46 10.94 1.75
N LEU A 436 1.87 10.65 2.92
CA LEU A 436 0.56 11.20 3.31
C LEU A 436 0.59 12.71 3.55
N LYS A 437 1.74 13.31 3.82
CA LYS A 437 1.93 14.77 3.96
C LYS A 437 2.38 15.48 2.69
N LEU A 438 2.71 14.74 1.62
CA LEU A 438 3.22 15.36 0.39
C LEU A 438 2.26 16.43 -0.16
N GLY A 439 2.76 17.64 -0.40
CA GLY A 439 1.94 18.78 -0.82
C GLY A 439 1.35 19.60 0.33
N GLU A 440 1.62 19.28 1.59
CA GLU A 440 1.40 20.20 2.72
C GLU A 440 2.59 21.16 2.88
N ALA A 441 2.40 22.28 3.57
CA ALA A 441 3.48 23.24 3.83
C ALA A 441 4.62 22.57 4.62
N ARG A 442 5.87 22.74 4.17
CA ARG A 442 7.04 22.16 4.85
C ARG A 442 7.18 22.77 6.25
N ASN A 443 7.35 21.93 7.25
CA ASN A 443 7.70 22.35 8.60
C ASN A 443 9.22 22.36 8.77
N GLY A 444 9.72 23.12 9.75
CA GLY A 444 11.16 23.18 10.05
C GLY A 444 11.81 21.85 10.46
N ASP A 445 11.01 20.81 10.77
CA ASP A 445 11.45 19.46 11.14
C ASP A 445 11.48 18.48 9.96
N ASP A 446 11.13 18.89 8.74
CA ASP A 446 11.04 17.99 7.59
C ASP A 446 12.43 17.56 7.08
N THR A 447 12.64 16.24 6.99
CA THR A 447 13.90 15.64 6.52
C THR A 447 14.20 15.93 5.04
N ASP A 448 15.49 16.13 4.72
CA ASP A 448 15.99 16.25 3.34
C ASP A 448 16.31 14.89 2.68
N ALA A 449 16.06 13.77 3.36
CA ALA A 449 16.23 12.45 2.77
C ALA A 449 15.32 12.28 1.52
N PRO A 450 15.75 11.55 0.48
CA PRO A 450 14.89 11.25 -0.66
C PRO A 450 13.55 10.63 -0.23
N LEU A 451 12.46 10.99 -0.91
CA LEU A 451 11.14 10.43 -0.62
C LEU A 451 10.98 9.03 -1.19
N LEU A 452 11.53 8.80 -2.38
CA LEU A 452 11.50 7.52 -3.08
C LEU A 452 12.79 6.75 -2.79
N PRO A 453 12.69 5.45 -2.46
CA PRO A 453 13.87 4.60 -2.37
C PRO A 453 14.62 4.50 -3.69
N SER A 454 15.89 4.10 -3.64
CA SER A 454 16.67 3.74 -4.81
C SER A 454 16.00 2.62 -5.62
N ASN A 455 16.42 2.42 -6.87
CA ASN A 455 15.85 1.41 -7.78
C ASN A 455 14.30 1.48 -7.86
N TRP A 456 13.74 2.70 -7.87
CA TRP A 456 12.29 2.92 -7.86
C TRP A 456 11.58 2.21 -9.02
N SER A 457 12.16 2.20 -10.22
CA SER A 457 11.62 1.48 -11.38
C SER A 457 11.51 -0.03 -11.17
N GLY A 458 12.50 -0.62 -10.49
CA GLY A 458 12.47 -2.02 -10.10
C GLY A 458 11.34 -2.31 -9.13
N LEU A 459 11.18 -1.46 -8.09
CA LEU A 459 10.11 -1.57 -7.11
C LEU A 459 8.72 -1.47 -7.74
N VAL A 460 8.49 -0.49 -8.63
CA VAL A 460 7.21 -0.33 -9.33
C VAL A 460 6.90 -1.53 -10.21
N THR A 461 7.89 -2.05 -10.94
CA THR A 461 7.75 -3.24 -11.78
C THR A 461 7.40 -4.47 -10.93
N ALA A 462 8.10 -4.66 -9.82
CA ALA A 462 7.85 -5.74 -8.87
C ALA A 462 6.44 -5.62 -8.25
N ALA A 463 6.01 -4.42 -7.87
CA ALA A 463 4.68 -4.17 -7.31
C ALA A 463 3.57 -4.48 -8.32
N ARG A 464 3.69 -4.05 -9.58
CA ARG A 464 2.75 -4.40 -10.66
C ARG A 464 2.63 -5.91 -10.82
N ARG A 465 3.76 -6.62 -10.91
CA ARG A 465 3.79 -8.10 -11.06
C ARG A 465 3.21 -8.82 -9.84
N CYS A 466 3.50 -8.33 -8.64
CA CYS A 466 2.96 -8.88 -7.40
C CYS A 466 1.43 -8.83 -7.38
N LEU A 467 0.83 -7.67 -7.68
CA LEU A 467 -0.64 -7.53 -7.73
C LEU A 467 -1.26 -8.31 -8.90
N ASP A 468 -0.59 -8.39 -10.05
CA ASP A 468 -1.03 -9.20 -11.18
C ASP A 468 -1.04 -10.71 -10.86
N ILE A 469 -0.15 -11.20 -9.98
CA ILE A 469 -0.18 -12.59 -9.50
C ILE A 469 -1.33 -12.80 -8.51
N VAL A 470 -1.48 -11.90 -7.54
CA VAL A 470 -2.50 -12.00 -6.47
C VAL A 470 -3.91 -11.99 -7.07
N SER A 471 -4.17 -11.12 -8.04
CA SER A 471 -5.47 -11.02 -8.73
C SER A 471 -5.84 -12.25 -9.57
N LYS A 472 -4.87 -13.12 -9.92
CA LYS A 472 -5.08 -14.37 -10.67
C LYS A 472 -5.33 -15.59 -9.77
N VAL A 473 -5.50 -15.40 -8.46
CA VAL A 473 -5.86 -16.48 -7.52
C VAL A 473 -7.33 -16.37 -7.15
N ASP A 474 -8.02 -17.52 -7.00
CA ASP A 474 -9.44 -17.57 -6.66
C ASP A 474 -9.72 -16.67 -5.45
N SER A 475 -10.79 -15.86 -5.54
CA SER A 475 -11.16 -14.96 -4.46
C SER A 475 -11.49 -15.67 -3.16
N ARG A 476 -11.83 -16.96 -3.21
CA ARG A 476 -12.16 -17.81 -2.05
C ARG A 476 -10.95 -18.49 -1.42
N ASP A 477 -9.75 -18.41 -2.02
CA ASP A 477 -8.52 -18.97 -1.45
C ASP A 477 -8.01 -18.08 -0.31
N MET A 478 -8.69 -18.14 0.84
CA MET A 478 -8.38 -17.31 2.01
C MET A 478 -6.98 -17.59 2.53
N ALA A 479 -6.51 -18.84 2.48
CA ALA A 479 -5.18 -19.20 2.93
C ALA A 479 -4.09 -18.47 2.15
N PHE A 480 -4.17 -18.51 0.82
CA PHE A 480 -3.26 -17.77 -0.05
C PHE A 480 -3.33 -16.27 0.24
N ARG A 481 -4.55 -15.73 0.30
CA ARG A 481 -4.80 -14.30 0.46
C ARG A 481 -4.22 -13.75 1.76
N TRP A 482 -4.43 -14.45 2.88
CA TRP A 482 -3.85 -14.07 4.17
C TRP A 482 -2.33 -14.15 4.18
N SER A 483 -1.77 -15.26 3.70
CA SER A 483 -0.31 -15.43 3.67
C SER A 483 0.42 -14.41 2.79
N CYS A 484 -0.27 -13.76 1.85
CA CYS A 484 0.27 -12.75 0.94
C CYS A 484 -0.05 -11.30 1.34
N THR A 485 -0.67 -11.07 2.51
CA THR A 485 -1.23 -9.76 2.89
C THR A 485 -0.17 -8.65 2.92
N HIS A 486 0.96 -8.87 3.58
CA HIS A 486 2.02 -7.88 3.74
C HIS A 486 2.65 -7.48 2.40
N ALA A 487 2.90 -8.47 1.52
CA ALA A 487 3.39 -8.22 0.17
C ALA A 487 2.39 -7.42 -0.67
N THR A 488 1.10 -7.74 -0.55
CA THR A 488 0.00 -7.03 -1.24
C THR A 488 -0.07 -5.57 -0.77
N GLN A 489 -0.01 -5.34 0.54
CA GLN A 489 -0.02 -4.00 1.14
C GLN A 489 1.19 -3.18 0.71
N ALA A 490 2.40 -3.77 0.72
CA ALA A 490 3.61 -3.10 0.25
C ALA A 490 3.52 -2.74 -1.25
N ALA A 491 3.08 -3.67 -2.10
CA ALA A 491 2.88 -3.41 -3.52
C ALA A 491 1.85 -2.28 -3.76
N MET A 492 0.75 -2.25 -3.00
CA MET A 492 -0.22 -1.16 -3.07
C MET A 492 0.39 0.18 -2.63
N ALA A 493 1.15 0.21 -1.54
CA ALA A 493 1.81 1.43 -1.08
C ALA A 493 2.80 1.97 -2.12
N ILE A 494 3.58 1.10 -2.78
CA ILE A 494 4.52 1.46 -3.84
C ILE A 494 3.80 2.06 -5.05
N LEU A 495 2.74 1.43 -5.56
CA LEU A 495 2.01 1.97 -6.72
C LEU A 495 1.25 3.25 -6.37
N ALA A 496 0.69 3.35 -5.17
CA ALA A 496 0.07 4.60 -4.72
C ALA A 496 1.11 5.72 -4.61
N ALA A 497 2.28 5.44 -4.04
CA ALA A 497 3.39 6.38 -3.98
C ALA A 497 3.86 6.82 -5.38
N ASN A 498 3.94 5.90 -6.35
CA ASN A 498 4.28 6.23 -7.75
C ASN A 498 3.26 7.22 -8.34
N ASN A 499 1.98 7.03 -8.05
CA ASN A 499 0.94 7.93 -8.55
C ASN A 499 0.88 9.26 -7.78
N ILE A 500 1.32 9.30 -6.52
CA ILE A 500 1.41 10.53 -5.69
C ILE A 500 2.61 11.39 -6.10
N THR A 501 3.74 10.77 -6.47
CA THR A 501 5.05 11.42 -6.64
C THR A 501 5.45 11.61 -8.09
N LEU A 502 4.49 11.93 -8.98
CA LEU A 502 4.75 12.09 -10.42
C LEU A 502 5.84 13.12 -10.75
N SER A 503 6.07 14.12 -9.88
CA SER A 503 7.15 15.10 -10.02
C SER A 503 8.56 14.56 -9.72
N GLU A 504 8.66 13.40 -9.06
CA GLU A 504 9.92 12.85 -8.55
C GLU A 504 10.53 11.78 -9.46
N HIS A 505 9.84 11.36 -10.53
CA HIS A 505 10.29 10.31 -11.44
C HIS A 505 9.61 10.39 -12.82
N ASP A 506 10.15 9.70 -13.83
CA ASP A 506 9.60 9.69 -15.20
C ASP A 506 8.68 8.48 -15.52
N ILE A 507 8.32 7.66 -14.52
CA ILE A 507 7.56 6.41 -14.70
C ILE A 507 6.05 6.64 -14.74
N HIS A 508 5.56 7.25 -15.82
CA HIS A 508 4.13 7.64 -15.95
C HIS A 508 3.34 6.76 -16.93
N ASP A 509 3.97 5.71 -17.45
CA ASP A 509 3.49 4.87 -18.56
C ASP A 509 2.14 4.18 -18.31
N SER A 510 1.86 3.83 -17.05
CA SER A 510 0.74 2.96 -16.67
C SER A 510 -0.06 3.46 -15.46
N THR A 511 -0.02 4.75 -15.14
CA THR A 511 -0.67 5.33 -13.94
C THR A 511 -2.16 4.97 -13.79
N GLU A 512 -2.92 5.00 -14.87
CA GLU A 512 -4.35 4.61 -14.90
C GLU A 512 -4.53 3.11 -14.62
N LYS A 513 -3.72 2.26 -15.25
CA LYS A 513 -3.75 0.82 -14.99
C LYS A 513 -3.34 0.51 -13.55
N ASP A 514 -2.39 1.26 -13.01
CA ASP A 514 -1.95 1.12 -11.62
C ASP A 514 -3.05 1.56 -10.66
N HIS A 515 -3.80 2.62 -10.97
CA HIS A 515 -4.99 2.99 -10.20
C HIS A 515 -6.06 1.88 -10.22
N GLN A 516 -6.31 1.25 -11.38
CA GLN A 516 -7.22 0.12 -11.49
C GLN A 516 -6.74 -1.09 -10.68
N ARG A 517 -5.44 -1.42 -10.72
CA ARG A 517 -4.85 -2.49 -9.89
C ARG A 517 -5.03 -2.22 -8.41
N LEU A 518 -4.75 -0.98 -7.98
CA LEU A 518 -4.94 -0.54 -6.59
C LEU A 518 -6.38 -0.69 -6.15
N HIS A 519 -7.32 -0.31 -7.01
CA HIS A 519 -8.75 -0.43 -6.73
C HIS A 519 -9.20 -1.89 -6.59
N ILE A 520 -8.76 -2.77 -7.49
CA ILE A 520 -9.05 -4.21 -7.41
C ILE A 520 -8.47 -4.79 -6.12
N ALA A 521 -7.17 -4.56 -5.87
CA ALA A 521 -6.48 -5.09 -4.69
C ALA A 521 -7.09 -4.59 -3.37
N HIS A 522 -7.46 -3.31 -3.30
CA HIS A 522 -8.15 -2.74 -2.13
C HIS A 522 -9.57 -3.30 -1.99
N GLY A 523 -10.30 -3.49 -3.09
CA GLY A 523 -11.67 -4.01 -3.08
C GLY A 523 -11.79 -5.42 -2.49
N GLU A 524 -10.78 -6.26 -2.71
CA GLU A 524 -10.72 -7.67 -2.26
C GLU A 524 -10.51 -7.85 -0.73
N VAL A 525 -10.17 -6.78 0.00
CA VAL A 525 -9.96 -6.83 1.46
C VAL A 525 -11.28 -6.97 2.20
N SER A 526 -12.38 -6.44 1.65
CA SER A 526 -13.70 -6.48 2.29
C SER A 526 -14.16 -7.89 2.61
N ASP A 527 -13.68 -8.88 1.85
CA ASP A 527 -14.03 -10.29 2.02
C ASP A 527 -13.21 -10.95 3.16
N ARG A 528 -12.10 -10.33 3.59
CA ARG A 528 -11.19 -10.83 4.63
C ARG A 528 -11.51 -10.32 6.03
N LEU A 529 -12.10 -9.12 6.13
CA LEU A 529 -12.31 -8.43 7.41
C LEU A 529 -13.22 -9.19 8.40
N ASP A 530 -13.93 -10.21 7.94
CA ASP A 530 -14.72 -11.10 8.79
C ASP A 530 -13.87 -11.97 9.71
N GLU A 531 -12.62 -12.24 9.31
CA GLU A 531 -11.69 -13.08 10.06
C GLU A 531 -10.71 -12.27 10.93
N ASP A 532 -10.66 -10.93 10.85
CA ASP A 532 -9.75 -10.09 11.65
C ASP A 532 -10.43 -9.52 12.92
N PRO A 533 -10.25 -10.15 14.09
CA PRO A 533 -10.80 -9.65 15.34
C PRO A 533 -10.03 -8.44 15.89
N THR A 534 -8.77 -8.23 15.50
CA THR A 534 -7.88 -7.19 16.05
C THR A 534 -8.05 -5.83 15.39
N GLY A 535 -8.40 -5.82 14.09
CA GLY A 535 -8.49 -4.61 13.28
C GLY A 535 -7.13 -4.06 12.81
N ALA A 536 -6.01 -4.72 13.14
CA ALA A 536 -4.68 -4.30 12.67
C ALA A 536 -4.54 -4.41 11.16
N THR A 537 -5.14 -5.44 10.55
CA THR A 537 -5.17 -5.58 9.09
C THR A 537 -6.05 -4.50 8.46
N GLU A 538 -7.17 -4.17 9.11
CA GLU A 538 -8.06 -3.09 8.70
C GLU A 538 -7.32 -1.73 8.69
N GLU A 539 -6.54 -1.43 9.73
CA GLU A 539 -5.74 -0.21 9.83
C GLU A 539 -4.76 -0.08 8.65
N ALA A 540 -3.97 -1.12 8.39
CA ALA A 540 -3.02 -1.14 7.28
C ALA A 540 -3.68 -0.92 5.91
N PHE A 541 -4.82 -1.57 5.65
CA PHE A 541 -5.57 -1.35 4.40
C PHE A 541 -6.27 0.00 4.33
N ASN A 542 -6.65 0.60 5.46
CA ASN A 542 -7.13 1.97 5.50
C ASN A 542 -6.01 2.95 5.11
N THR A 543 -4.80 2.75 5.62
CA THR A 543 -3.62 3.53 5.21
C THR A 543 -3.34 3.41 3.71
N CYS A 544 -3.40 2.21 3.13
CA CYS A 544 -3.36 2.04 1.67
C CYS A 544 -4.47 2.83 0.97
N GLY A 545 -5.69 2.79 1.49
CA GLY A 545 -6.82 3.56 0.96
C GLY A 545 -6.59 5.07 0.98
N GLU A 546 -6.01 5.59 2.05
CA GLU A 546 -5.63 7.01 2.17
C GLU A 546 -4.57 7.40 1.13
N LEU A 547 -3.53 6.57 0.95
CA LEU A 547 -2.52 6.78 -0.11
C LEU A 547 -3.14 6.76 -1.51
N ILE A 548 -4.06 5.83 -1.79
CA ILE A 548 -4.78 5.74 -3.07
C ILE A 548 -5.64 6.99 -3.31
N ILE A 549 -6.29 7.51 -2.26
CA ILE A 549 -7.08 8.75 -2.34
C ILE A 549 -6.15 9.97 -2.52
N LYS A 550 -4.95 9.95 -1.97
CA LYS A 550 -4.00 11.04 -2.15
C LYS A 550 -3.42 11.09 -3.55
N ALA A 551 -3.30 9.95 -4.23
CA ALA A 551 -2.85 9.90 -5.62
C ALA A 551 -3.77 10.77 -6.51
N PRO A 552 -3.25 11.83 -7.16
CA PRO A 552 -4.04 12.62 -8.10
C PRO A 552 -4.51 11.71 -9.24
N LEU A 553 -5.83 11.64 -9.44
CA LEU A 553 -6.36 11.11 -10.68
C LEU A 553 -5.91 12.04 -11.82
N LYS A 554 -5.37 11.45 -12.88
CA LYS A 554 -5.02 12.15 -14.11
C LYS A 554 -6.23 12.98 -14.56
N MET A 555 -6.01 14.22 -14.99
CA MET A 555 -7.12 15.03 -15.52
C MET A 555 -7.78 14.30 -16.69
N GLU A 556 -9.10 14.22 -16.68
CA GLU A 556 -9.88 13.52 -17.71
C GLU A 556 -10.32 14.50 -18.80
N GLU A 557 -10.21 14.09 -20.08
CA GLU A 557 -10.74 14.90 -21.17
C GLU A 557 -12.26 14.91 -21.12
N LEU A 558 -12.87 16.09 -21.11
CA LEU A 558 -14.31 16.23 -21.16
C LEU A 558 -14.83 15.74 -22.53
N PRO A 559 -15.88 14.91 -22.59
CA PRO A 559 -16.42 14.37 -23.84
C PRO A 559 -17.29 15.41 -24.58
N ILE A 560 -16.71 16.58 -24.84
CA ILE A 560 -17.33 17.75 -25.47
C ILE A 560 -16.42 18.28 -26.58
N LYS A 561 -16.92 19.22 -27.38
CA LYS A 561 -16.06 20.08 -28.20
C LYS A 561 -15.80 21.40 -27.47
N PRO A 562 -14.71 22.12 -27.76
CA PRO A 562 -13.49 21.64 -28.41
C PRO A 562 -12.83 20.49 -27.63
N SER A 563 -12.07 19.66 -28.34
CA SER A 563 -11.15 18.72 -27.70
C SER A 563 -10.01 19.46 -26.99
N GLY A 564 -9.36 18.76 -26.07
CA GLY A 564 -8.26 19.30 -25.27
C GLY A 564 -8.71 20.12 -24.07
N ILE A 565 -9.92 19.89 -23.54
CA ILE A 565 -10.31 20.37 -22.20
C ILE A 565 -10.22 19.19 -21.25
N PHE A 566 -9.23 19.22 -20.35
CA PHE A 566 -9.08 18.22 -19.30
C PHE A 566 -9.50 18.78 -17.95
N MET A 567 -10.13 17.96 -17.12
CA MET A 567 -10.66 18.39 -15.83
C MET A 567 -10.24 17.39 -14.73
N GLN A 568 -9.82 17.91 -13.59
CA GLN A 568 -9.69 17.17 -12.35
C GLN A 568 -10.56 17.87 -11.29
N HIS A 569 -11.58 17.15 -10.82
CA HIS A 569 -12.42 17.59 -9.72
C HIS A 569 -11.74 17.35 -8.36
N ASP A 570 -12.09 18.16 -7.37
CA ASP A 570 -11.55 18.08 -6.00
C ASP A 570 -10.00 17.99 -5.96
N PHE A 571 -9.34 18.81 -6.79
CA PHE A 571 -7.89 18.99 -6.83
C PHE A 571 -7.31 19.38 -5.46
N ILE A 572 -8.08 20.13 -4.67
CA ILE A 572 -7.82 20.40 -3.25
C ILE A 572 -9.00 19.96 -2.39
N THR A 573 -8.78 19.78 -1.10
CA THR A 573 -9.84 19.47 -0.12
C THR A 573 -10.69 20.72 0.20
N PRO A 574 -11.92 20.55 0.70
CA PRO A 574 -12.74 21.66 1.19
C PRO A 574 -12.07 22.49 2.29
N GLU A 575 -11.31 21.85 3.17
CA GLU A 575 -10.60 22.50 4.28
C GLU A 575 -9.46 23.40 3.73
N HIS A 576 -8.69 22.89 2.76
CA HIS A 576 -7.64 23.66 2.10
C HIS A 576 -8.22 24.82 1.28
N GLU A 577 -9.37 24.65 0.62
CA GLU A 577 -10.07 25.75 -0.06
C GLU A 577 -10.45 26.87 0.91
N GLN A 578 -10.94 26.53 2.12
CA GLN A 578 -11.30 27.52 3.13
C GLN A 578 -10.08 28.29 3.65
N GLU A 579 -8.96 27.62 3.87
CA GLU A 579 -7.70 28.25 4.24
C GLU A 579 -7.20 29.22 3.16
N LEU A 580 -7.23 28.82 1.89
CA LEU A 580 -6.86 29.68 0.78
C LEU A 580 -7.78 30.91 0.67
N ILE A 581 -9.09 30.72 0.81
CA ILE A 581 -10.04 31.84 0.80
C ILE A 581 -9.76 32.79 1.97
N HIS A 582 -9.42 32.27 3.15
CA HIS A 582 -9.01 33.09 4.29
C HIS A 582 -7.79 33.95 3.96
N ILE A 583 -6.73 33.35 3.40
CA ILE A 583 -5.53 34.06 2.95
C ILE A 583 -5.90 35.14 1.92
N PHE A 584 -6.74 34.80 0.93
CA PHE A 584 -7.10 35.73 -0.14
C PHE A 584 -7.90 36.93 0.35
N GLU A 585 -8.75 36.75 1.36
CA GLU A 585 -9.61 37.83 1.87
C GLU A 585 -8.93 38.66 2.96
N ASN A 586 -8.06 38.05 3.78
CA ASN A 586 -7.58 38.66 5.03
C ASN A 586 -6.09 38.98 5.03
N GLU A 587 -5.28 38.30 4.21
CA GLU A 587 -3.81 38.42 4.25
C GLU A 587 -3.22 39.07 2.98
N LEU A 588 -3.89 38.94 1.82
CA LEU A 588 -3.40 39.51 0.57
C LEU A 588 -3.84 40.97 0.36
N GLU A 589 -2.89 41.81 -0.05
CA GLU A 589 -3.18 43.18 -0.48
C GLU A 589 -3.66 43.22 -1.94
N TRP A 590 -4.90 43.62 -2.15
CA TRP A 590 -5.49 43.74 -3.49
C TRP A 590 -5.35 45.17 -4.07
N PRO A 591 -5.12 45.29 -5.39
CA PRO A 591 -5.06 46.60 -6.04
C PRO A 591 -6.42 47.30 -6.01
N ASN A 592 -6.44 48.59 -5.64
CA ASN A 592 -7.67 49.39 -5.59
C ASN A 592 -8.08 49.89 -6.99
N ARG A 593 -8.77 49.06 -7.77
CA ARG A 593 -9.31 49.37 -9.10
C ARG A 593 -10.68 48.73 -9.30
N GLY A 594 -11.56 49.37 -10.09
CA GLY A 594 -12.88 48.81 -10.42
C GLY A 594 -12.79 47.65 -11.42
N GLY A 595 -13.57 46.58 -11.20
CA GLY A 595 -13.64 45.41 -12.09
C GLY A 595 -13.00 44.15 -11.49
N ARG A 596 -12.45 43.28 -12.35
CA ARG A 596 -11.73 42.06 -11.92
C ARG A 596 -10.41 42.45 -11.28
N LEU A 597 -10.16 41.93 -10.08
CA LEU A 597 -8.88 42.09 -9.39
C LEU A 597 -7.94 40.95 -9.75
N SER A 598 -6.65 41.25 -9.92
CA SER A 598 -5.64 40.26 -10.29
C SER A 598 -4.31 40.51 -9.60
N LEU A 599 -3.70 39.44 -9.10
CA LEU A 599 -2.33 39.38 -8.59
C LEU A 599 -1.52 38.42 -9.47
N HIS A 600 -0.27 38.76 -9.73
CA HIS A 600 0.63 37.95 -10.54
C HIS A 600 1.83 37.51 -9.70
N TYR A 601 2.23 36.25 -9.90
CA TYR A 601 3.44 35.64 -9.38
C TYR A 601 4.22 35.04 -10.55
N GLY A 602 5.54 34.90 -10.40
CA GLY A 602 6.46 34.55 -11.47
C GLY A 602 6.80 35.74 -12.36
N TYR A 603 7.03 35.49 -13.65
CA TYR A 603 7.26 36.53 -14.65
C TYR A 603 5.96 37.30 -14.96
N THR A 604 6.04 38.62 -15.05
CA THR A 604 4.87 39.45 -15.36
C THR A 604 4.68 39.56 -16.87
N PHE A 605 3.47 39.27 -17.35
CA PHE A 605 3.12 39.42 -18.76
C PHE A 605 2.73 40.87 -19.05
N SER A 606 3.45 41.53 -19.94
CA SER A 606 3.13 42.90 -20.34
C SER A 606 2.01 42.88 -21.38
N TYR A 607 0.85 43.42 -21.01
CA TYR A 607 -0.27 43.64 -21.93
C TYR A 607 0.01 44.73 -22.99
N LYS A 608 1.16 45.44 -22.89
CA LYS A 608 1.60 46.40 -23.91
C LYS A 608 2.39 45.70 -25.03
N THR A 609 3.29 44.79 -24.68
CA THR A 609 4.18 44.09 -25.61
C THR A 609 3.70 42.69 -25.99
N PHE A 610 2.68 42.18 -25.29
CA PHE A 610 2.19 40.79 -25.42
C PHE A 610 3.31 39.75 -25.29
N GLY A 611 4.29 40.02 -24.42
CA GLY A 611 5.41 39.15 -24.08
C GLY A 611 5.76 39.22 -22.59
N ILE A 612 6.82 38.53 -22.19
CA ILE A 612 7.39 38.65 -20.84
C ILE A 612 7.97 40.05 -20.70
N ASP A 613 7.64 40.73 -19.61
CA ASP A 613 8.29 41.97 -19.25
C ASP A 613 9.63 41.65 -18.56
N GLU A 614 10.72 41.65 -19.32
CA GLU A 614 12.07 41.38 -18.79
C GLU A 614 12.53 42.45 -17.79
N GLU A 615 11.90 43.63 -17.78
CA GLU A 615 12.20 44.70 -16.81
C GLU A 615 11.48 44.51 -15.46
N THR A 616 10.49 43.60 -15.39
CA THR A 616 9.78 43.30 -14.13
C THR A 616 10.41 42.12 -13.40
N PRO A 617 10.89 42.28 -12.15
CA PRO A 617 11.51 41.20 -11.38
C PRO A 617 10.59 39.99 -11.21
N PHE A 618 11.16 38.79 -11.31
CA PHE A 618 10.47 37.54 -10.99
C PHE A 618 9.95 37.57 -9.54
N LYS A 619 8.64 37.41 -9.35
CA LYS A 619 8.04 37.33 -8.01
C LYS A 619 7.98 35.86 -7.58
N PRO A 620 8.67 35.44 -6.50
CA PRO A 620 8.65 34.04 -6.07
C PRO A 620 7.23 33.58 -5.71
N PHE A 621 6.99 32.28 -5.84
CA PHE A 621 5.74 31.67 -5.40
C PHE A 621 5.71 31.62 -3.88
N PRO A 622 4.67 32.16 -3.22
CA PRO A 622 4.52 32.05 -1.78
C PRO A 622 4.26 30.60 -1.36
N ASP A 623 4.55 30.26 -0.10
CA ASP A 623 4.47 28.89 0.41
C ASP A 623 3.09 28.25 0.22
N TRP A 624 2.01 29.02 0.34
CA TRP A 624 0.65 28.54 0.11
C TRP A 624 0.36 28.17 -1.36
N LEU A 625 1.13 28.73 -2.32
CA LEU A 625 0.90 28.51 -3.75
C LEU A 625 1.65 27.29 -4.28
N VAL A 626 2.81 26.95 -3.69
CA VAL A 626 3.65 25.83 -4.14
C VAL A 626 2.88 24.48 -4.15
N PRO A 627 2.07 24.15 -3.11
CA PRO A 627 1.19 22.98 -3.13
C PRO A 627 0.18 22.90 -4.29
N LEU A 628 -0.15 24.03 -4.91
CA LEU A 628 -1.22 24.14 -5.90
C LEU A 628 -0.69 24.02 -7.34
N LEU A 629 0.62 23.91 -7.51
CA LEU A 629 1.24 23.81 -8.83
C LEU A 629 0.87 22.47 -9.48
N PRO A 630 0.36 22.47 -10.72
CA PRO A 630 0.09 21.22 -11.43
C PRO A 630 1.37 20.41 -11.63
N THR A 631 1.40 19.18 -11.11
CA THR A 631 2.55 18.25 -11.25
C THR A 631 2.56 17.47 -12.56
N THR A 632 1.55 17.71 -13.42
CA THR A 632 1.46 17.06 -14.74
C THR A 632 2.48 17.60 -15.74
N GLU A 633 3.07 18.77 -15.47
CA GLU A 633 4.15 19.35 -16.25
C GLU A 633 5.49 19.08 -15.55
N GLY A 634 6.51 18.63 -16.29
CA GLY A 634 7.83 18.27 -15.74
C GLY A 634 8.67 19.44 -15.18
N ARG A 635 8.08 20.63 -15.06
CA ARG A 635 8.69 21.82 -14.46
C ARG A 635 7.63 22.76 -13.88
N PRO A 636 7.96 23.60 -12.89
CA PRO A 636 7.05 24.62 -12.39
C PRO A 636 6.61 25.62 -13.48
N PRO A 637 5.42 26.24 -13.34
CA PRO A 637 4.98 27.28 -14.25
C PRO A 637 5.85 28.52 -14.14
N ASP A 638 5.92 29.28 -15.22
CA ASP A 638 6.68 30.54 -15.29
C ASP A 638 5.86 31.73 -14.79
N GLN A 639 4.53 31.61 -14.83
CA GLN A 639 3.60 32.61 -14.32
C GLN A 639 2.38 31.97 -13.69
N VAL A 640 1.95 32.54 -12.56
CA VAL A 640 0.64 32.25 -11.95
C VAL A 640 -0.13 33.56 -11.73
N CYS A 641 -1.40 33.58 -12.15
CA CYS A 641 -2.29 34.73 -11.97
C CYS A 641 -3.46 34.36 -11.05
N LEU A 642 -3.50 34.95 -9.87
CA LEU A 642 -4.64 34.88 -8.96
C LEU A 642 -5.65 35.97 -9.32
N GLN A 643 -6.91 35.61 -9.56
CA GLN A 643 -7.95 36.53 -9.98
C GLN A 643 -9.18 36.41 -9.09
N GLN A 644 -9.77 37.54 -8.70
CA GLN A 644 -11.03 37.58 -7.96
C GLN A 644 -12.17 38.11 -8.85
N TYR A 645 -13.30 37.40 -8.79
CA TYR A 645 -14.53 37.69 -9.52
C TYR A 645 -15.65 37.96 -8.52
N ALA A 646 -16.00 39.22 -8.32
CA ALA A 646 -17.21 39.59 -7.60
C ALA A 646 -18.47 39.23 -8.43
N PRO A 647 -19.64 38.99 -7.78
CA PRO A 647 -20.88 38.68 -8.47
C PRO A 647 -21.21 39.65 -9.62
N GLY A 648 -21.42 39.12 -10.82
CA GLY A 648 -21.66 39.92 -12.03
C GLY A 648 -20.41 40.23 -12.86
N THR A 649 -19.21 40.00 -12.34
CA THR A 649 -17.96 40.19 -13.10
C THR A 649 -17.77 39.07 -14.12
N GLY A 650 -17.23 39.40 -15.28
CA GLY A 650 -16.94 38.44 -16.35
C GLY A 650 -15.65 38.75 -17.09
N ILE A 651 -15.29 37.89 -18.04
CA ILE A 651 -14.18 38.06 -18.98
C ILE A 651 -14.77 37.98 -20.40
N PRO A 652 -14.59 39.02 -21.24
CA PRO A 652 -14.99 38.94 -22.64
C PRO A 652 -14.34 37.74 -23.36
N PRO A 653 -15.00 37.18 -24.40
CA PRO A 653 -14.42 36.09 -25.19
C PRO A 653 -13.06 36.47 -25.79
N HIS A 654 -12.03 35.68 -25.48
CA HIS A 654 -10.65 35.93 -25.91
C HIS A 654 -9.89 34.61 -26.10
N VAL A 655 -8.68 34.70 -26.65
CA VAL A 655 -7.64 33.67 -26.57
C VAL A 655 -6.46 34.31 -25.84
N ASP A 656 -5.81 33.62 -24.90
CA ASP A 656 -4.51 34.12 -24.44
C ASP A 656 -3.48 33.95 -25.56
N THR A 657 -2.44 34.77 -25.53
CA THR A 657 -1.36 34.83 -26.52
C THR A 657 -0.79 33.44 -26.84
N HIS A 658 -0.66 33.10 -28.12
CA HIS A 658 -0.24 31.78 -28.57
C HIS A 658 1.28 31.65 -28.62
N GLY A 659 2.00 32.72 -28.97
CA GLY A 659 3.45 32.71 -29.07
C GLY A 659 4.14 32.26 -27.77
N PRO A 660 3.91 32.95 -26.65
CA PRO A 660 4.66 32.70 -25.43
C PRO A 660 4.12 31.56 -24.57
N PHE A 661 2.92 31.02 -24.81
CA PHE A 661 2.30 30.06 -23.89
C PHE A 661 1.85 28.77 -24.58
N ASP A 662 2.18 27.63 -23.98
CA ASP A 662 1.71 26.29 -24.37
C ASP A 662 0.31 25.98 -23.82
N GLN A 663 0.16 24.90 -23.04
CA GLN A 663 -1.05 24.59 -22.30
C GLN A 663 -1.28 25.58 -21.15
N LEU A 664 -2.55 25.74 -20.80
CA LEU A 664 -2.99 26.59 -19.70
C LEU A 664 -3.75 25.78 -18.67
N TYR A 665 -3.48 26.06 -17.41
CA TYR A 665 -4.19 25.47 -16.29
C TYR A 665 -4.97 26.54 -15.54
N SER A 666 -6.12 26.17 -14.99
CA SER A 666 -6.94 27.04 -14.17
C SER A 666 -7.54 26.27 -12.99
N LEU A 667 -7.13 26.59 -11.78
CA LEU A 667 -7.78 26.14 -10.55
C LEU A 667 -8.93 27.10 -10.19
N SER A 668 -10.13 26.56 -10.00
CA SER A 668 -11.33 27.32 -9.62
C SER A 668 -11.63 27.17 -8.13
N LEU A 669 -11.92 28.28 -7.44
CA LEU A 669 -12.15 28.30 -5.98
C LEU A 669 -13.38 29.15 -5.63
N GLY A 670 -14.14 28.75 -4.62
CA GLY A 670 -15.34 29.45 -4.16
C GLY A 670 -16.55 29.22 -5.06
N SER A 671 -17.19 30.28 -5.56
CA SER A 671 -18.45 30.13 -6.30
C SER A 671 -18.26 29.48 -7.68
N PRO A 672 -19.10 28.49 -8.07
CA PRO A 672 -19.06 27.90 -9.40
C PRO A 672 -19.65 28.85 -10.46
N LEU A 673 -19.16 28.74 -11.70
CA LEU A 673 -19.72 29.47 -12.84
C LEU A 673 -19.51 28.75 -14.18
N PHE A 674 -20.30 29.13 -15.18
CA PHE A 674 -20.05 28.71 -16.56
C PHE A 674 -18.99 29.58 -17.26
N MET A 675 -17.97 28.92 -17.78
CA MET A 675 -17.07 29.45 -18.81
C MET A 675 -17.59 29.04 -20.18
N GLN A 676 -17.70 29.99 -21.10
CA GLN A 676 -18.13 29.74 -22.47
C GLN A 676 -16.93 29.63 -23.40
N PHE A 677 -16.85 28.53 -24.13
CA PHE A 677 -16.01 28.33 -25.31
C PHE A 677 -16.84 28.60 -26.57
N ALA A 678 -16.26 29.34 -27.53
CA ALA A 678 -16.93 29.67 -28.78
C ALA A 678 -15.96 29.59 -29.97
N ASN A 679 -16.39 28.90 -31.03
CA ASN A 679 -15.71 28.85 -32.31
C ASN A 679 -16.32 29.91 -33.23
N LYS A 680 -15.49 30.84 -33.71
CA LYS A 680 -15.95 31.95 -34.56
C LYS A 680 -16.19 31.57 -36.02
N GLU A 681 -15.68 30.41 -36.46
CA GLU A 681 -15.84 29.92 -37.83
C GLU A 681 -17.12 29.10 -37.96
N THR A 682 -17.35 28.17 -37.03
CA THR A 682 -18.55 27.31 -37.03
C THR A 682 -19.75 27.98 -36.34
N GLY A 683 -19.50 28.96 -35.47
CA GLY A 683 -20.53 29.59 -34.63
C GLY A 683 -20.93 28.76 -33.40
N GLU A 684 -20.32 27.60 -33.20
CA GLU A 684 -20.58 26.70 -32.08
C GLU A 684 -20.20 27.36 -30.73
N LYS A 685 -20.99 27.09 -29.69
CA LYS A 685 -20.79 27.60 -28.34
C LYS A 685 -21.07 26.51 -27.32
N ILE A 686 -20.14 26.32 -26.39
CA ILE A 686 -20.23 25.29 -25.35
C ILE A 686 -19.92 25.96 -24.01
N GLU A 687 -20.74 25.69 -22.99
CA GLU A 687 -20.53 26.18 -21.63
C GLU A 687 -20.00 25.03 -20.76
N VAL A 688 -18.87 25.27 -20.09
CA VAL A 688 -18.24 24.33 -19.15
C VAL A 688 -18.46 24.84 -17.74
N ASP A 689 -18.97 23.99 -16.86
CA ASP A 689 -19.20 24.34 -15.46
C ASP A 689 -17.89 24.24 -14.66
N LEU A 690 -17.38 25.38 -14.19
CA LEU A 690 -16.19 25.45 -13.36
C LEU A 690 -16.60 25.37 -11.90
N LEU A 691 -16.61 24.15 -11.36
CA LEU A 691 -16.92 23.87 -9.96
C LEU A 691 -15.78 24.32 -9.03
N PRO A 692 -16.06 24.62 -7.75
CA PRO A 692 -14.99 24.82 -6.76
C PRO A 692 -14.03 23.64 -6.71
N ARG A 693 -12.77 23.92 -6.34
CA ARG A 693 -11.68 22.96 -6.19
C ARG A 693 -11.36 22.16 -7.46
N SER A 694 -11.79 22.63 -8.63
CA SER A 694 -11.52 21.94 -9.90
C SER A 694 -10.34 22.56 -10.64
N MET A 695 -9.41 21.71 -11.10
CA MET A 695 -8.31 22.08 -11.98
C MET A 695 -8.70 21.76 -13.42
N MET A 696 -8.68 22.77 -14.28
CA MET A 696 -8.93 22.60 -15.72
C MET A 696 -7.65 22.85 -16.50
N GLN A 697 -7.29 21.97 -17.43
CA GLN A 697 -6.26 22.19 -18.44
C GLN A 697 -6.91 22.44 -19.81
N MET A 698 -6.39 23.43 -20.53
CA MET A 698 -6.69 23.68 -21.93
C MET A 698 -5.44 23.41 -22.78
N SER A 699 -5.56 22.51 -23.74
CA SER A 699 -4.54 22.19 -24.74
C SER A 699 -5.15 22.04 -26.14
N GLY A 700 -4.31 22.05 -27.18
CA GLY A 700 -4.77 21.83 -28.55
C GLY A 700 -5.88 22.79 -28.99
N ASP A 701 -7.01 22.23 -29.44
CA ASP A 701 -8.11 22.98 -30.08
C ASP A 701 -8.78 23.97 -29.12
N SER A 702 -9.04 23.54 -27.87
CA SER A 702 -9.66 24.38 -26.83
C SER A 702 -8.81 25.60 -26.48
N ARG A 703 -7.49 25.45 -26.59
CA ARG A 703 -6.51 26.47 -26.27
C ARG A 703 -6.25 27.43 -27.43
N LEU A 704 -6.15 26.90 -28.65
CA LEU A 704 -5.59 27.61 -29.81
C LEU A 704 -6.63 28.05 -30.83
N HIS A 705 -7.78 27.37 -30.94
CA HIS A 705 -8.74 27.62 -32.03
C HIS A 705 -10.11 28.10 -31.55
N TRP A 706 -10.33 28.08 -30.23
CA TRP A 706 -11.57 28.52 -29.61
C TRP A 706 -11.34 29.71 -28.70
N THR A 707 -12.26 30.68 -28.77
CA THR A 707 -12.28 31.76 -27.77
C THR A 707 -12.95 31.27 -26.50
N HIS A 708 -12.46 31.68 -25.33
CA HIS A 708 -13.07 31.38 -24.04
C HIS A 708 -13.37 32.68 -23.28
N GLY A 709 -14.39 32.65 -22.43
CA GLY A 709 -14.79 33.81 -21.63
C GLY A 709 -15.85 33.49 -20.59
N ILE A 710 -16.02 34.40 -19.64
CA ILE A 710 -17.04 34.29 -18.59
C ILE A 710 -18.03 35.43 -18.81
N LYS A 711 -19.30 35.11 -19.06
CA LYS A 711 -20.33 36.15 -19.25
C LYS A 711 -20.50 36.97 -17.97
N SER A 712 -20.62 38.29 -18.12
CA SER A 712 -20.97 39.21 -17.03
C SER A 712 -22.45 39.05 -16.69
N ARG A 713 -22.76 38.17 -15.73
CA ARG A 713 -24.11 37.89 -15.23
C ARG A 713 -24.04 37.53 -13.74
N LYS A 714 -25.13 37.78 -13.01
CA LYS A 714 -25.24 37.48 -11.57
C LYS A 714 -25.79 36.07 -11.29
N THR A 715 -26.34 35.41 -12.31
CA THR A 715 -26.98 34.10 -12.20
C THR A 715 -26.62 33.21 -13.39
N ASP A 716 -26.59 31.90 -13.15
CA ASP A 716 -26.46 30.86 -14.17
C ASP A 716 -27.74 30.02 -14.20
N THR A 717 -28.23 29.68 -15.40
CA THR A 717 -29.32 28.71 -15.57
C THR A 717 -28.69 27.34 -15.83
N LEU A 718 -28.94 26.38 -14.96
CA LEU A 718 -28.42 25.02 -15.07
C LEU A 718 -29.25 24.19 -16.08
N PRO A 719 -28.72 23.04 -16.58
CA PRO A 719 -29.42 22.21 -17.57
C PRO A 719 -30.80 21.69 -17.12
N ASP A 720 -31.00 21.55 -15.80
CA ASP A 720 -32.28 21.16 -15.20
C ASP A 720 -33.30 22.32 -15.08
N GLY A 721 -32.92 23.52 -15.56
CA GLY A 721 -33.73 24.74 -15.51
C GLY A 721 -33.63 25.52 -14.20
N THR A 722 -32.87 25.03 -13.21
CA THR A 722 -32.68 25.75 -11.94
C THR A 722 -31.75 26.96 -12.10
N VAL A 723 -31.93 27.97 -11.25
CA VAL A 723 -31.12 29.20 -11.29
C VAL A 723 -30.13 29.20 -10.14
N ARG A 724 -28.84 29.20 -10.46
CA ARG A 724 -27.73 29.30 -9.51
C ARG A 724 -27.27 30.75 -9.38
N LEU A 725 -27.26 31.28 -8.16
CA LEU A 725 -26.70 32.61 -7.87
C LEU A 725 -25.17 32.54 -7.89
N ARG A 726 -24.52 33.50 -8.57
CA ARG A 726 -23.06 33.63 -8.51
C ARG A 726 -22.66 34.41 -7.26
N GLN A 727 -21.73 33.86 -6.50
CA GLN A 727 -21.04 34.50 -5.38
C GLN A 727 -19.61 34.85 -5.80
N THR A 728 -18.79 35.29 -4.85
CA THR A 728 -17.38 35.57 -5.11
C THR A 728 -16.65 34.28 -5.51
N ARG A 729 -15.86 34.36 -6.58
CA ARG A 729 -15.01 33.26 -7.07
C ARG A 729 -13.58 33.73 -7.20
N TRP A 730 -12.63 32.84 -6.94
CA TRP A 730 -11.23 33.03 -7.28
C TRP A 730 -10.78 32.04 -8.33
N SER A 731 -9.75 32.40 -9.08
CA SER A 731 -9.03 31.43 -9.91
C SER A 731 -7.54 31.69 -9.95
N LEU A 732 -6.77 30.60 -9.98
CA LEU A 732 -5.34 30.60 -10.25
C LEU A 732 -5.13 30.09 -11.67
N THR A 733 -4.60 30.93 -12.55
CA THR A 733 -4.22 30.54 -13.91
C THR A 733 -2.72 30.34 -14.01
N TYR A 734 -2.28 29.14 -14.38
CA TYR A 734 -0.87 28.78 -14.51
C TYR A 734 -0.47 28.78 -15.99
N ARG A 735 0.71 29.32 -16.29
CA ARG A 735 1.24 29.42 -17.66
C ARG A 735 2.71 29.01 -17.70
N TRP A 736 3.06 28.26 -18.74
CA TRP A 736 4.43 27.89 -19.09
C TRP A 736 4.85 28.61 -20.35
N LEU A 737 6.07 29.13 -20.33
CA LEU A 737 6.67 29.81 -21.46
C LEU A 737 7.12 28.82 -22.51
N ARG A 738 6.73 29.05 -23.76
CA ARG A 738 7.24 28.32 -24.90
C ARG A 738 8.62 28.82 -25.28
N GLU A 739 9.56 27.91 -25.46
CA GLU A 739 10.90 28.22 -25.96
C GLU A 739 10.82 28.87 -27.36
N GLY A 740 11.48 30.02 -27.52
CA GLY A 740 11.45 30.82 -28.76
C GLY A 740 10.19 31.67 -28.96
N ALA A 741 9.15 31.52 -28.12
CA ALA A 741 7.90 32.28 -28.19
C ALA A 741 7.21 32.29 -29.58
N GLU A 742 7.39 31.22 -30.36
CA GLU A 742 6.78 31.06 -31.68
C GLU A 742 5.68 29.99 -31.69
N CYS A 743 4.57 30.26 -32.38
CA CYS A 743 3.48 29.31 -32.56
C CYS A 743 3.27 28.90 -34.01
N GLU A 744 3.17 27.59 -34.23
CA GLU A 744 2.96 26.95 -35.53
C GLU A 744 1.55 26.37 -35.70
N CYS A 745 0.57 26.80 -34.90
CA CYS A 745 -0.78 26.24 -34.95
C CYS A 745 -1.55 26.51 -36.25
N GLY A 746 -1.01 27.32 -37.16
CA GLY A 746 -1.61 27.62 -38.47
C GLY A 746 -2.86 28.51 -38.43
N ASN A 747 -3.35 28.92 -37.25
CA ASN A 747 -4.56 29.74 -37.15
C ASN A 747 -4.27 31.23 -37.35
N GLU A 748 -4.36 31.69 -38.59
CA GLU A 748 -4.06 33.07 -39.00
C GLU A 748 -4.99 34.13 -38.39
N ARG A 749 -6.13 33.72 -37.82
CA ARG A 749 -7.15 34.61 -37.26
C ARG A 749 -6.96 34.89 -35.77
N LEU A 750 -6.51 33.90 -35.01
CA LEU A 750 -6.38 33.99 -33.54
C LEU A 750 -4.91 34.03 -33.10
N CYS A 751 -4.03 33.34 -33.81
CA CYS A 751 -2.62 33.23 -33.46
C CYS A 751 -1.86 34.53 -33.75
N ASP A 752 -1.29 35.12 -32.69
CA ASP A 752 -0.48 36.33 -32.78
C ASP A 752 0.83 36.10 -33.58
N THR A 753 1.45 34.93 -33.48
CA THR A 753 2.63 34.59 -34.30
C THR A 753 2.27 34.54 -35.80
N ALA A 754 1.14 33.91 -36.16
CA ALA A 754 0.70 33.82 -37.55
C ALA A 754 0.28 35.20 -38.10
N GLN A 755 -0.41 36.02 -37.31
CA GLN A 755 -0.75 37.40 -37.67
C GLN A 755 0.49 38.24 -37.92
N ARG A 756 1.51 38.15 -37.05
CA ARG A 756 2.78 38.84 -37.20
C ARG A 756 3.52 38.42 -38.47
N ARG A 757 3.59 37.11 -38.77
CA ARG A 757 4.18 36.57 -40.00
C ARG A 757 3.50 37.11 -41.26
N LYS A 758 2.21 37.48 -41.18
CA LYS A 758 1.44 38.10 -42.27
C LYS A 758 1.49 39.63 -42.31
N GLY A 759 2.22 40.27 -41.41
CA GLY A 759 2.27 41.73 -41.31
C GLY A 759 0.96 42.36 -40.83
N ILE A 760 0.08 41.60 -40.16
CA ILE A 760 -1.15 42.13 -39.57
C ILE A 760 -0.79 42.76 -38.23
N GLU A 761 -0.82 44.10 -38.15
CA GLU A 761 -0.76 44.79 -36.86
C GLU A 761 -2.08 44.59 -36.10
N ARG A 762 -2.01 44.08 -34.86
CA ARG A 762 -3.18 44.06 -33.97
C ARG A 762 -3.57 45.48 -33.62
N GLU A 763 -4.86 45.80 -33.69
CA GLU A 763 -5.41 47.04 -33.12
C GLU A 763 -5.21 47.04 -31.60
N TYR A 764 -4.35 47.94 -31.12
CA TYR A 764 -4.04 48.04 -29.69
C TYR A 764 -5.07 48.93 -28.99
N ARG A 765 -5.70 48.42 -27.92
CA ARG A 765 -6.64 49.21 -27.09
C ARG A 765 -6.05 50.53 -26.56
N TRP A 766 -4.74 50.59 -26.32
CA TRP A 766 -4.08 51.82 -25.88
C TRP A 766 -3.91 52.85 -27.01
N LYS A 767 -3.80 52.42 -28.28
CA LYS A 767 -3.83 53.35 -29.44
C LYS A 767 -5.18 54.06 -29.50
N GLN A 768 -6.26 53.33 -29.20
CA GLN A 768 -7.62 53.88 -29.14
C GLN A 768 -7.78 54.87 -27.97
N TYR A 769 -7.23 54.58 -26.78
CA TYR A 769 -7.20 55.54 -25.67
C TYR A 769 -6.33 56.78 -25.98
N GLU A 770 -5.24 56.64 -26.72
CA GLU A 770 -4.41 57.77 -27.15
C GLU A 770 -5.07 58.59 -28.27
N GLU A 771 -5.84 57.97 -29.15
CA GLU A 771 -6.66 58.64 -30.17
C GLU A 771 -7.85 59.37 -29.54
N ASP A 772 -8.54 58.73 -28.59
CA ASP A 772 -9.63 59.33 -27.81
C ASP A 772 -9.12 60.48 -26.93
N ALA A 773 -7.89 60.41 -26.42
CA ALA A 773 -7.24 61.50 -25.69
C ALA A 773 -6.74 62.64 -26.61
N LYS A 774 -6.61 62.39 -27.91
CA LYS A 774 -6.23 63.39 -28.94
C LYS A 774 -7.44 64.00 -29.66
N ALA A 775 -8.64 63.47 -29.46
CA ALA A 775 -9.87 64.06 -30.00
C ALA A 775 -10.12 65.42 -29.31
N PRO A 776 -10.23 66.55 -30.05
CA PRO A 776 -10.60 67.81 -29.45
C PRO A 776 -12.02 67.69 -28.88
N GLN A 777 -12.19 68.03 -27.60
CA GLN A 777 -13.50 68.14 -26.97
C GLN A 777 -14.32 69.19 -27.74
N SER A 778 -15.30 68.74 -28.52
CA SER A 778 -16.31 69.57 -29.16
C SER A 778 -17.55 69.69 -28.31
#